data_AF-A0A9D8HZY0-F1
#
_entry.id   AF-A0A9D8HZY0-F1
#
_cell.length_a   1.000
_cell.length_b   1.000
_cell.length_c   1.000
_cell.angle_alpha   90.00
_cell.angle_beta   90.00
_cell.angle_gamma   90.00
#
_symmetry.space_group_name_H-M   'P 1'
#
loop_
_entity.id
_entity.type
_entity.pdbx_description
1 polymer ?
#
loop_
_entity_poly.entity_id
_entity_poly.type
_entity_poly.pdbx_seq_one_letter_code
_entity_poly.pdbx_strand_id
1 'polypeptide(L)'
;MIDEVHHAESPSYRKVLARLQAGFTIGLTATPERTDGVDVASLFDDVLAWQATIGDGIEEGSLVPFHYLGLKDDIDFQQIPWRNGRFDLNTLEEKVENSQRMERLWKAWKEESGSRTLVFCCSRRHALFSRDWLVRHGVRAAAVFSGEGGDPRGKSLADLINGKLEALCVVDLFNEGLDVPRVDRVVMLRPTESKILFLQQLGRGLRSADGKSRLTVIDFVGNHRVFTSRILHLLSLGGKTCTWADLEAWVKGRPAQLPPGCLLDVELEARDVLQKFLPTGGSAAVEAYRAMRDELQRRPTMAELFHRGYLPSTIRARHGTWFGFVATEGDLSPHEQEVAASFRDWLEMLEVTALNKSYKMVVLRVLLDNDAFGEGMPIEPLAIACREFLLSHPALRNDLPPTKQFPNHATASVEQWSAWWLEWPLSRWMDSQGGRRWFRQKGGRFEAAFSCPKEAQADFESLTSELVEYRLAQYTKARLEKPKRGSTTSFTAKVTHASGRPILMLPSVEQMPGRPFGPIEVKVPDGSTWVFRMVRIACNVAGPKGMDANRLGELMRSWFGPDAGMPGTGFKVVFQQSAEGWSVAPDTAPSGGERFTPTALADQVPANVIQLIQSPEMADRFTRFVPVYTLEAAAGLWGPETEPEEAGWTDVSRFNPRQGMFVARVRGHSMEPRIPDGSWCLFRKCPPGSREGKIVLVQFNAMGDVETGGRYTVKMYHSEKTVTEDSWAHQRIQLLPLNPEYSPIEVDPQEAEQMIVVGEFVGVL
;
A
#
# COMPACT_ATOMS: atom_id res chain seq x y z
N MET A 1 -24.18 10.29 -18.85
CA MET A 1 -22.82 9.71 -18.87
C MET A 1 -21.84 10.85 -18.98
N ILE A 2 -20.80 10.85 -18.15
CA ILE A 2 -19.76 11.88 -18.12
C ILE A 2 -18.44 11.19 -18.39
N ASP A 3 -17.75 11.58 -19.45
CA ASP A 3 -16.42 11.09 -19.76
C ASP A 3 -15.35 11.99 -19.14
N GLU A 4 -14.21 11.42 -18.79
CA GLU A 4 -13.13 12.07 -18.05
C GLU A 4 -13.60 12.94 -16.89
N VAL A 5 -14.47 12.36 -16.07
CA VAL A 5 -15.12 13.05 -14.95
C VAL A 5 -14.13 13.58 -13.91
N HIS A 6 -12.85 13.20 -13.99
CA HIS A 6 -11.77 13.84 -13.25
C HIS A 6 -11.57 15.34 -13.59
N HIS A 7 -12.24 15.89 -14.61
CA HIS A 7 -12.33 17.33 -14.88
C HIS A 7 -13.56 18.04 -14.25
N ALA A 8 -14.45 17.30 -13.58
CA ALA A 8 -15.77 17.76 -13.11
C ALA A 8 -15.77 18.60 -11.81
N GLU A 9 -14.62 19.10 -11.35
CA GLU A 9 -14.48 19.72 -10.02
C GLU A 9 -14.78 21.21 -9.93
N SER A 10 -14.99 21.90 -11.04
CA SER A 10 -15.33 23.32 -10.95
C SER A 10 -16.61 23.49 -10.09
N PRO A 11 -16.69 24.48 -9.18
CA PRO A 11 -17.91 24.77 -8.43
C PRO A 11 -19.13 24.95 -9.35
N SER A 12 -18.90 25.42 -10.58
CA SER A 12 -19.88 25.45 -11.67
C SER A 12 -20.42 24.07 -12.06
N TYR A 13 -19.58 23.04 -12.12
CA TYR A 13 -19.96 21.69 -12.51
C TYR A 13 -20.77 20.97 -11.41
N ARG A 14 -20.38 21.10 -10.13
CA ARG A 14 -21.19 20.60 -8.99
C ARG A 14 -22.58 21.25 -8.97
N LYS A 15 -22.66 22.56 -9.22
CA LYS A 15 -23.93 23.30 -9.34
C LYS A 15 -24.80 22.82 -10.51
N VAL A 16 -24.20 22.34 -11.59
CA VAL A 16 -24.91 21.73 -12.73
C VAL A 16 -25.41 20.34 -12.36
N LEU A 17 -24.57 19.50 -11.73
CA LEU A 17 -24.96 18.16 -11.26
C LEU A 17 -26.11 18.21 -10.25
N ALA A 18 -26.08 19.13 -9.28
CA ALA A 18 -27.15 19.29 -8.28
C ALA A 18 -28.50 19.73 -8.89
N ARG A 19 -28.48 20.41 -10.05
CA ARG A 19 -29.69 20.84 -10.78
C ARG A 19 -30.16 19.81 -11.81
N LEU A 20 -29.30 18.88 -12.20
CA LEU A 20 -29.61 17.78 -13.09
C LEU A 20 -30.46 16.75 -12.34
N GLN A 21 -31.78 16.78 -12.55
CA GLN A 21 -32.69 15.73 -12.09
C GLN A 21 -32.59 14.48 -12.99
N ALA A 22 -31.41 13.88 -13.07
CA ALA A 22 -31.19 12.64 -13.81
C ALA A 22 -31.63 11.44 -12.94
N GLY A 23 -32.40 10.51 -13.52
CA GLY A 23 -32.75 9.26 -12.84
C GLY A 23 -31.56 8.30 -12.65
N PHE A 24 -30.48 8.49 -13.42
CA PHE A 24 -29.24 7.70 -13.32
C PHE A 24 -28.05 8.50 -13.90
N THR A 25 -26.92 8.52 -13.18
CA THR A 25 -25.68 9.19 -13.59
C THR A 25 -24.52 8.22 -13.50
N ILE A 26 -23.67 8.19 -14.54
CA ILE A 26 -22.43 7.41 -14.58
C ILE A 26 -21.27 8.28 -15.07
N GLY A 27 -20.16 8.23 -14.34
CA GLY A 27 -18.89 8.87 -14.69
C GLY A 27 -17.85 7.83 -15.08
N LEU A 28 -17.08 8.12 -16.12
CA LEU A 28 -15.95 7.29 -16.59
C LEU A 28 -14.65 8.07 -16.39
N THR A 29 -13.64 7.41 -15.86
CA THR A 29 -12.28 7.98 -15.75
C THR A 29 -11.24 6.88 -15.61
N ALA A 30 -10.09 7.06 -16.25
CA ALA A 30 -8.91 6.21 -16.06
C ALA A 30 -8.20 6.47 -14.71
N THR A 31 -8.56 7.54 -14.00
CA THR A 31 -7.95 7.95 -12.72
C THR A 31 -9.04 8.28 -11.70
N PRO A 32 -9.71 7.27 -11.11
CA PRO A 32 -10.75 7.48 -10.10
C PRO A 32 -10.17 8.12 -8.84
N GLU A 33 -9.02 7.62 -8.39
CA GLU A 33 -8.19 8.26 -7.37
C GLU A 33 -7.33 9.34 -8.03
N ARG A 34 -7.88 10.54 -8.17
CA ARG A 34 -7.08 11.67 -8.61
C ARG A 34 -5.98 11.93 -7.60
N THR A 35 -4.87 12.37 -8.16
CA THR A 35 -3.72 12.80 -7.39
C THR A 35 -3.88 14.20 -6.84
N ASP A 36 -5.10 14.67 -6.77
CA ASP A 36 -5.47 15.96 -6.26
C ASP A 36 -6.41 15.77 -5.04
N GLY A 37 -6.56 14.51 -4.58
CA GLY A 37 -7.17 14.16 -3.30
C GLY A 37 -8.69 14.23 -3.28
N VAL A 38 -9.33 14.71 -4.34
CA VAL A 38 -10.77 14.56 -4.51
C VAL A 38 -11.00 13.20 -5.13
N ASP A 39 -11.62 12.32 -4.36
CA ASP A 39 -12.18 11.12 -4.91
C ASP A 39 -13.29 11.55 -5.87
N VAL A 40 -13.14 11.27 -7.16
CA VAL A 40 -14.23 11.42 -8.13
C VAL A 40 -15.48 10.70 -7.61
N ALA A 41 -15.29 9.60 -6.86
CA ALA A 41 -16.38 8.89 -6.22
C ALA A 41 -17.19 9.77 -5.26
N SER A 42 -16.62 10.80 -4.64
CA SER A 42 -17.37 11.73 -3.78
C SER A 42 -18.46 12.52 -4.53
N LEU A 43 -18.32 12.71 -5.85
CA LEU A 43 -19.38 13.28 -6.70
C LEU A 43 -20.50 12.28 -7.02
N PHE A 44 -20.28 11.00 -6.71
CA PHE A 44 -21.17 9.86 -6.94
C PHE A 44 -21.39 9.07 -5.64
N ASP A 45 -21.49 9.74 -4.49
CA ASP A 45 -21.79 9.16 -3.18
C ASP A 45 -20.79 8.08 -2.70
N ASP A 46 -19.53 8.21 -3.10
CA ASP A 46 -18.46 7.22 -2.92
C ASP A 46 -18.80 5.83 -3.53
N VAL A 47 -19.72 5.79 -4.50
CA VAL A 47 -20.16 4.57 -5.18
C VAL A 47 -19.30 4.32 -6.42
N LEU A 48 -18.29 3.48 -6.25
CA LEU A 48 -17.53 2.92 -7.36
C LEU A 48 -18.31 1.76 -7.99
N ALA A 49 -18.87 1.97 -9.19
CA ALA A 49 -19.65 0.95 -9.89
C ALA A 49 -18.80 -0.24 -10.35
N TRP A 50 -17.61 0.05 -10.89
CA TRP A 50 -16.64 -0.94 -11.34
C TRP A 50 -15.26 -0.28 -11.46
N GLN A 51 -14.20 -1.03 -11.19
CA GLN A 51 -12.82 -0.61 -11.45
C GLN A 51 -12.09 -1.75 -12.14
N ALA A 52 -11.55 -1.48 -13.32
CA ALA A 52 -10.59 -2.35 -13.98
C ALA A 52 -9.18 -1.87 -13.63
N THR A 53 -8.37 -2.78 -13.10
CA THR A 53 -6.97 -2.53 -12.74
C THR A 53 -6.03 -2.84 -13.91
N ILE A 54 -4.77 -2.40 -13.81
CA ILE A 54 -3.73 -2.81 -14.76
C ILE A 54 -3.54 -4.33 -14.73
N GLY A 55 -3.72 -4.96 -13.57
CA GLY A 55 -3.65 -6.42 -13.44
C GLY A 55 -4.72 -7.13 -14.25
N ASP A 56 -5.97 -6.65 -14.19
CA ASP A 56 -7.07 -7.20 -15.00
C ASP A 56 -6.75 -7.12 -16.50
N GLY A 57 -6.24 -5.96 -16.94
CA GLY A 57 -5.82 -5.76 -18.33
C GLY A 57 -4.66 -6.66 -18.78
N ILE A 58 -3.75 -7.01 -17.87
CA ILE A 58 -2.65 -7.96 -18.14
C ILE A 58 -3.19 -9.39 -18.21
N GLU A 59 -4.06 -9.78 -17.28
CA GLU A 59 -4.65 -11.12 -17.22
C GLU A 59 -5.51 -11.44 -18.45
N GLU A 60 -6.24 -10.46 -18.99
CA GLU A 60 -7.04 -10.61 -20.21
C GLU A 60 -6.23 -10.43 -21.52
N GLY A 61 -4.95 -10.07 -21.44
CA GLY A 61 -4.05 -9.91 -22.58
C GLY A 61 -4.20 -8.59 -23.36
N SER A 62 -5.01 -7.65 -22.88
CA SER A 62 -5.11 -6.30 -23.44
C SER A 62 -3.90 -5.42 -23.11
N LEU A 63 -3.20 -5.71 -22.02
CA LEU A 63 -1.96 -5.07 -21.58
C LEU A 63 -0.83 -6.09 -21.43
N VAL A 64 0.41 -5.63 -21.50
CA VAL A 64 1.62 -6.39 -21.14
C VAL A 64 2.16 -5.93 -19.79
N PRO A 65 2.85 -6.79 -19.03
CA PRO A 65 3.48 -6.38 -17.78
C PRO A 65 4.57 -5.32 -17.99
N PHE A 66 4.90 -4.55 -16.95
CA PHE A 66 6.00 -3.58 -16.99
C PHE A 66 7.16 -3.98 -16.09
N HIS A 67 8.36 -3.60 -16.48
CA HIS A 67 9.58 -3.66 -15.68
C HIS A 67 10.05 -2.24 -15.43
N TYR A 68 9.88 -1.74 -14.21
CA TYR A 68 10.33 -0.42 -13.80
C TYR A 68 11.73 -0.50 -13.19
N LEU A 69 12.61 0.37 -13.67
CA LEU A 69 14.01 0.51 -13.27
C LEU A 69 14.23 1.95 -12.78
N GLY A 70 14.32 2.12 -11.46
CA GLY A 70 14.60 3.39 -10.82
C GLY A 70 16.10 3.57 -10.58
N LEU A 71 16.74 4.41 -11.38
CA LEU A 71 18.15 4.79 -11.23
C LEU A 71 18.27 5.96 -10.26
N LYS A 72 19.29 6.00 -9.41
CA LYS A 72 19.55 7.17 -8.57
C LYS A 72 19.95 8.36 -9.45
N ASP A 73 19.24 9.48 -9.30
CA ASP A 73 19.62 10.73 -9.95
C ASP A 73 20.72 11.43 -9.13
N ASP A 74 21.71 11.97 -9.82
CA ASP A 74 22.82 12.72 -9.20
C ASP A 74 22.51 14.22 -9.11
N ILE A 75 21.41 14.67 -9.72
CA ILE A 75 20.91 16.04 -9.59
C ILE A 75 20.39 16.28 -8.17
N ASP A 76 20.84 17.38 -7.57
CA ASP A 76 20.27 17.89 -6.32
C ASP A 76 19.03 18.75 -6.61
N PHE A 77 17.86 18.10 -6.59
CA PHE A 77 16.55 18.73 -6.79
C PHE A 77 16.15 19.65 -5.64
N GLN A 78 16.75 19.55 -4.44
CA GLN A 78 16.45 20.46 -3.33
C GLN A 78 16.96 21.88 -3.59
N GLN A 79 17.98 22.04 -4.43
CA GLN A 79 18.52 23.34 -4.82
C GLN A 79 17.78 23.99 -5.99
N ILE A 80 16.83 23.28 -6.61
CA ILE A 80 16.03 23.81 -7.70
C ILE A 80 14.80 24.49 -7.09
N PRO A 81 14.57 25.79 -7.33
CA PRO A 81 13.41 26.48 -6.78
C PRO A 81 12.11 25.75 -7.16
N TRP A 82 11.27 25.50 -6.17
CA TRP A 82 9.98 24.83 -6.34
C TRP A 82 8.85 25.82 -6.06
N ARG A 83 8.03 26.11 -7.07
CA ARG A 83 6.95 27.11 -6.99
C ARG A 83 5.72 26.59 -7.68
N ASN A 84 4.56 26.76 -7.05
CA ASN A 84 3.29 26.24 -7.56
C ASN A 84 3.48 24.80 -8.03
N GLY A 85 3.95 23.93 -7.14
CA GLY A 85 4.18 22.51 -7.42
C GLY A 85 4.96 22.12 -8.67
N ARG A 86 5.81 23.02 -9.19
CA ARG A 86 6.71 22.75 -10.30
C ARG A 86 8.12 23.21 -9.98
N PHE A 87 9.10 22.52 -10.55
CA PHE A 87 10.47 23.01 -10.58
C PHE A 87 10.59 24.23 -11.49
N ASP A 88 11.40 25.21 -11.09
CA ASP A 88 11.81 26.30 -11.96
C ASP A 88 12.50 25.73 -13.20
N LEU A 89 11.88 25.94 -14.36
CA LEU A 89 12.27 25.26 -15.59
C LEU A 89 13.69 25.62 -16.03
N ASN A 90 14.07 26.89 -15.90
CA ASN A 90 15.40 27.35 -16.32
C ASN A 90 16.51 26.67 -15.50
N THR A 91 16.35 26.67 -14.17
CA THR A 91 17.30 26.02 -13.26
C THR A 91 17.31 24.49 -13.46
N LEU A 92 16.15 23.88 -13.70
CA LEU A 92 16.04 22.45 -13.97
C LEU A 92 16.76 22.06 -15.26
N GLU A 93 16.55 22.81 -16.35
CA GLU A 93 17.18 22.56 -17.64
C GLU A 93 18.71 22.54 -17.54
N GLU A 94 19.30 23.53 -16.87
CA GLU A 94 20.75 23.61 -16.66
C GLU A 94 21.31 22.38 -15.93
N LYS A 95 20.53 21.81 -14.99
CA LYS A 95 20.96 20.64 -14.21
C LYS A 95 20.79 19.32 -14.98
N VAL A 96 19.76 19.19 -15.82
CA VAL A 96 19.45 17.95 -16.55
C VAL A 96 20.27 17.76 -17.82
N GLU A 97 20.84 18.84 -18.40
CA GLU A 97 21.75 18.81 -19.55
C GLU A 97 23.17 18.34 -19.17
N ASN A 98 23.27 17.24 -18.41
CA ASN A 98 24.53 16.68 -17.92
C ASN A 98 24.85 15.35 -18.62
N SER A 99 26.10 15.18 -19.06
CA SER A 99 26.58 13.92 -19.67
C SER A 99 26.56 12.74 -18.70
N GLN A 100 26.88 12.92 -17.41
CA GLN A 100 26.92 11.83 -16.44
C GLN A 100 25.57 11.13 -16.26
N ARG A 101 24.48 11.90 -16.26
CA ARG A 101 23.11 11.36 -16.20
C ARG A 101 22.78 10.53 -17.45
N MET A 102 23.21 11.00 -18.62
CA MET A 102 23.03 10.27 -19.88
C MET A 102 23.91 9.02 -19.98
N GLU A 103 25.12 9.02 -19.41
CA GLU A 103 25.97 7.83 -19.32
C GLU A 103 25.32 6.73 -18.45
N ARG A 104 24.69 7.12 -17.33
CA ARG A 104 23.92 6.17 -16.50
C ARG A 104 22.72 5.61 -17.27
N LEU A 105 21.98 6.48 -17.97
CA LEU A 105 20.90 6.04 -18.86
C LEU A 105 21.44 5.04 -19.89
N TRP A 106 22.60 5.30 -20.47
CA TRP A 106 23.17 4.45 -21.51
C TRP A 106 23.59 3.07 -21.02
N LYS A 107 24.08 2.97 -19.78
CA LYS A 107 24.33 1.67 -19.14
C LYS A 107 23.04 0.84 -19.07
N ALA A 108 21.99 1.42 -18.48
CA ALA A 108 20.68 0.76 -18.40
C ALA A 108 20.07 0.48 -19.78
N TRP A 109 20.25 1.38 -20.75
CA TRP A 109 19.77 1.23 -22.13
C TRP A 109 20.36 0.02 -22.84
N LYS A 110 21.62 -0.35 -22.55
CA LYS A 110 22.30 -1.51 -23.14
C LYS A 110 21.96 -2.82 -22.44
N GLU A 111 21.75 -2.77 -21.12
CA GLU A 111 21.40 -3.95 -20.31
C GLU A 111 19.94 -4.37 -20.57
N GLU A 112 19.08 -3.43 -20.93
CA GLU A 112 17.65 -3.66 -21.12
C GLU A 112 17.21 -3.70 -22.58
N SER A 113 16.42 -4.71 -22.92
CA SER A 113 15.82 -4.85 -24.24
C SER A 113 14.81 -3.73 -24.53
N GLY A 114 14.92 -3.07 -25.68
CA GLY A 114 13.91 -2.12 -26.17
C GLY A 114 14.21 -1.68 -27.59
N SER A 115 13.22 -1.74 -28.48
CA SER A 115 13.36 -1.40 -29.90
C SER A 115 12.71 -0.06 -30.26
N ARG A 116 11.68 0.34 -29.52
CA ARG A 116 10.84 1.52 -29.79
C ARG A 116 10.64 2.27 -28.49
N THR A 117 11.35 3.38 -28.37
CA THR A 117 11.52 4.10 -27.13
C THR A 117 10.84 5.47 -27.17
N LEU A 118 10.11 5.81 -26.11
CA LEU A 118 9.69 7.19 -25.84
C LEU A 118 10.55 7.77 -24.72
N VAL A 119 11.14 8.94 -24.93
CA VAL A 119 12.00 9.63 -23.96
C VAL A 119 11.34 10.95 -23.55
N PHE A 120 10.80 11.01 -22.34
CA PHE A 120 10.10 12.18 -21.82
C PHE A 120 11.07 13.20 -21.24
N CYS A 121 11.15 14.37 -21.88
CA CYS A 121 12.05 15.45 -21.54
C CYS A 121 11.29 16.60 -20.86
N CYS A 122 11.98 17.40 -20.03
CA CYS A 122 11.36 18.49 -19.28
C CYS A 122 11.13 19.75 -20.13
N SER A 123 11.84 19.89 -21.26
CA SER A 123 11.73 21.05 -22.12
C SER A 123 12.22 20.77 -23.54
N ARG A 124 11.96 21.72 -24.46
CA ARG A 124 12.37 21.65 -25.87
C ARG A 124 13.88 21.52 -26.00
N ARG A 125 14.62 22.29 -25.21
CA ARG A 125 16.09 22.27 -25.20
C ARG A 125 16.61 20.91 -24.74
N HIS A 126 16.03 20.37 -23.67
CA HIS A 126 16.38 19.05 -23.16
C HIS A 126 16.02 17.92 -24.14
N ALA A 127 14.92 18.04 -24.90
CA ALA A 127 14.57 17.05 -25.94
C ALA A 127 15.57 17.04 -27.10
N LEU A 128 16.03 18.22 -27.55
CA LEU A 128 17.09 18.34 -28.55
C LEU A 128 18.40 17.76 -28.05
N PHE A 129 18.81 18.12 -26.84
CA PHE A 129 20.00 17.59 -26.18
C PHE A 129 19.98 16.05 -26.11
N SER A 130 18.87 15.49 -25.63
CA SER A 130 18.71 14.03 -25.47
C SER A 130 18.77 13.30 -26.81
N ARG A 131 18.09 13.85 -27.84
CA ARG A 131 18.16 13.33 -29.21
C ARG A 131 19.60 13.32 -29.71
N ASP A 132 20.29 14.46 -29.64
CA ASP A 132 21.64 14.61 -30.17
C ASP A 132 22.63 13.69 -29.45
N TRP A 133 22.47 13.53 -28.13
CA TRP A 133 23.26 12.60 -27.34
C TRP A 133 23.04 11.15 -27.80
N LEU A 134 21.78 10.73 -27.97
CA LEU A 134 21.42 9.37 -28.43
C LEU A 134 21.91 9.09 -29.86
N VAL A 135 21.78 10.06 -30.76
CA VAL A 135 22.26 9.95 -32.16
C VAL A 135 23.77 9.75 -32.21
N ARG A 136 24.54 10.47 -31.37
CA ARG A 136 26.00 10.28 -31.26
C ARG A 136 26.38 8.88 -30.78
N HIS A 137 25.49 8.20 -30.07
CA HIS A 137 25.67 6.83 -29.59
C HIS A 137 25.03 5.78 -30.52
N GLY A 138 24.68 6.18 -31.75
CA GLY A 138 24.22 5.28 -32.80
C GLY A 138 22.72 4.98 -32.79
N VAL A 139 21.93 5.62 -31.93
CA VAL A 139 20.47 5.43 -31.86
C VAL A 139 19.79 6.31 -32.91
N ARG A 140 18.89 5.73 -33.71
CA ARG A 140 18.05 6.52 -34.64
C ARG A 140 16.97 7.25 -33.85
N ALA A 141 17.21 8.51 -33.49
CA ALA A 141 16.32 9.30 -32.64
C ALA A 141 15.82 10.59 -33.34
N ALA A 142 14.62 11.04 -32.95
CA ALA A 142 14.08 12.36 -33.33
C ALA A 142 13.52 13.09 -32.09
N ALA A 143 13.46 14.42 -32.14
CA ALA A 143 12.93 15.27 -31.07
C ALA A 143 11.60 15.92 -31.50
N VAL A 144 10.48 15.58 -30.85
CA VAL A 144 9.15 16.06 -31.23
C VAL A 144 8.55 16.92 -30.12
N PHE A 145 8.25 18.17 -30.45
CA PHE A 145 7.58 19.13 -29.57
C PHE A 145 6.89 20.25 -30.39
N SER A 146 6.03 21.04 -29.75
CA SER A 146 5.38 22.20 -30.39
C SER A 146 6.36 23.36 -30.58
N GLY A 147 6.21 24.15 -31.65
CA GLY A 147 7.06 25.31 -31.94
C GLY A 147 8.23 25.01 -32.89
N GLU A 148 9.12 25.99 -33.07
CA GLU A 148 10.25 25.88 -33.99
C GLU A 148 11.37 24.97 -33.45
N GLY A 149 12.10 24.31 -34.37
CA GLY A 149 13.27 23.49 -34.05
C GLY A 149 13.00 22.01 -33.77
N GLY A 150 11.73 21.59 -33.67
CA GLY A 150 11.34 20.18 -33.53
C GLY A 150 11.28 19.42 -34.86
N ASP A 151 11.50 18.12 -34.81
CA ASP A 151 11.33 17.20 -35.94
C ASP A 151 9.85 17.04 -36.31
N PRO A 152 9.49 16.80 -37.59
CA PRO A 152 8.10 16.71 -38.01
C PRO A 152 7.35 15.57 -37.30
N ARG A 153 6.33 15.93 -36.51
CA ARG A 153 5.53 14.98 -35.70
C ARG A 153 5.06 13.76 -36.48
N GLY A 154 4.29 13.97 -37.55
CA GLY A 154 3.62 12.89 -38.27
C GLY A 154 4.60 11.89 -38.87
N LYS A 155 5.68 12.42 -39.47
CA LYS A 155 6.77 11.62 -40.03
C LYS A 155 7.52 10.84 -38.95
N SER A 156 7.95 11.51 -37.87
CA SER A 156 8.73 10.89 -36.80
C SER A 156 7.94 9.78 -36.09
N LEU A 157 6.64 9.99 -35.89
CA LEU A 157 5.75 8.97 -35.35
C LEU A 157 5.62 7.75 -36.27
N ALA A 158 5.37 8.00 -37.57
CA ALA A 158 5.30 6.92 -38.55
C ALA A 158 6.63 6.15 -38.66
N ASP A 159 7.76 6.86 -38.60
CA ASP A 159 9.09 6.26 -38.64
C ASP A 159 9.39 5.43 -37.38
N LEU A 160 8.92 5.84 -36.19
CA LEU A 160 8.99 5.02 -34.97
C LEU A 160 8.12 3.75 -35.09
N ILE A 161 6.87 3.89 -35.55
CA ILE A 161 5.93 2.76 -35.73
C ILE A 161 6.53 1.72 -36.68
N ASN A 162 7.13 2.18 -37.78
CA ASN A 162 7.74 1.33 -38.80
C ASN A 162 9.17 0.86 -38.46
N GLY A 163 9.72 1.22 -37.28
CA GLY A 163 11.06 0.81 -36.84
C GLY A 163 12.23 1.52 -37.55
N LYS A 164 11.96 2.56 -38.33
CA LYS A 164 12.99 3.43 -38.92
C LYS A 164 13.65 4.30 -37.87
N LEU A 165 12.88 4.74 -36.86
CA LEU A 165 13.40 5.33 -35.63
C LEU A 165 13.30 4.32 -34.49
N GLU A 166 14.25 4.43 -33.56
CA GLU A 166 14.33 3.65 -32.32
C GLU A 166 13.89 4.47 -31.11
N ALA A 167 13.98 5.80 -31.18
CA ALA A 167 13.64 6.68 -30.07
C ALA A 167 12.96 7.98 -30.51
N LEU A 168 11.98 8.44 -29.74
CA LEU A 168 11.42 9.79 -29.82
C LEU A 168 11.63 10.53 -28.50
N CYS A 169 12.38 11.62 -28.54
CA CYS A 169 12.53 12.56 -27.44
C CYS A 169 11.40 13.58 -27.49
N VAL A 170 10.58 13.63 -26.46
CA VAL A 170 9.30 14.36 -26.48
C VAL A 170 9.17 15.29 -25.29
N VAL A 171 8.57 16.45 -25.51
CA VAL A 171 8.17 17.40 -24.47
C VAL A 171 6.67 17.46 -24.49
N ASP A 172 6.03 17.17 -23.35
CA ASP A 172 4.57 17.16 -23.23
C ASP A 172 3.90 16.41 -24.39
N LEU A 173 3.95 15.09 -24.28
CA LEU A 173 3.35 14.20 -25.26
C LEU A 173 1.84 14.47 -25.32
N PHE A 174 1.34 14.82 -26.51
CA PHE A 174 -0.05 15.07 -26.90
C PHE A 174 -1.06 14.72 -25.79
N ASN A 175 -1.55 15.75 -25.08
CA ASN A 175 -2.58 15.59 -24.04
C ASN A 175 -3.81 14.80 -24.55
N GLU A 176 -3.99 14.68 -25.87
CA GLU A 176 -5.03 13.88 -26.51
C GLU A 176 -4.44 13.02 -27.65
N GLY A 177 -4.71 11.70 -27.62
CA GLY A 177 -4.75 10.87 -28.84
C GLY A 177 -3.47 10.21 -29.40
N LEU A 178 -2.33 10.16 -28.69
CA LEU A 178 -1.20 9.34 -29.16
C LEU A 178 -1.30 7.88 -28.67
N ASP A 179 -1.60 6.97 -29.60
CA ASP A 179 -1.67 5.53 -29.38
C ASP A 179 -0.60 4.80 -30.20
N VAL A 180 0.44 4.27 -29.54
CA VAL A 180 1.50 3.50 -30.20
C VAL A 180 1.73 2.19 -29.44
N PRO A 181 0.90 1.16 -29.66
CA PRO A 181 0.98 -0.10 -28.89
C PRO A 181 2.35 -0.78 -28.98
N ARG A 182 3.09 -0.57 -30.07
CA ARG A 182 4.42 -1.15 -30.31
C ARG A 182 5.56 -0.51 -29.50
N VAL A 183 5.34 0.56 -28.74
CA VAL A 183 6.36 1.10 -27.82
C VAL A 183 6.67 0.06 -26.75
N ASP A 184 7.93 -0.33 -26.62
CA ASP A 184 8.39 -1.37 -25.68
C ASP A 184 9.35 -0.81 -24.61
N ARG A 185 9.80 0.45 -24.75
CA ARG A 185 10.57 1.15 -23.72
C ARG A 185 10.10 2.59 -23.50
N VAL A 186 10.03 3.00 -22.24
CA VAL A 186 9.77 4.37 -21.82
C VAL A 186 10.92 4.85 -20.95
N VAL A 187 11.45 6.04 -21.24
CA VAL A 187 12.50 6.69 -20.44
C VAL A 187 11.95 8.00 -19.90
N MET A 188 12.05 8.18 -18.58
CA MET A 188 11.60 9.38 -17.88
C MET A 188 12.80 10.23 -17.47
N LEU A 189 13.17 11.20 -18.33
CA LEU A 189 14.25 12.15 -18.04
C LEU A 189 13.76 13.41 -17.33
N ARG A 190 12.45 13.64 -17.28
CA ARG A 190 11.87 14.74 -16.50
C ARG A 190 11.40 14.26 -15.14
N PRO A 191 11.49 15.10 -14.10
CA PRO A 191 10.75 14.82 -12.88
C PRO A 191 9.25 14.98 -13.20
N THR A 192 8.53 13.89 -13.51
CA THR A 192 7.08 13.98 -13.75
C THR A 192 6.39 14.26 -12.41
N GLU A 193 5.80 15.45 -12.30
CA GLU A 193 5.24 16.01 -11.06
C GLU A 193 3.80 15.53 -10.78
N SER A 194 3.09 15.06 -11.81
CA SER A 194 1.69 14.61 -11.72
C SER A 194 1.57 13.09 -11.88
N LYS A 195 0.87 12.42 -10.93
CA LYS A 195 0.48 10.98 -11.07
C LYS A 195 -0.31 10.71 -12.32
N ILE A 196 -1.27 11.59 -12.63
CA ILE A 196 -2.16 11.42 -13.78
C ILE A 196 -1.29 11.35 -15.04
N LEU A 197 -0.38 12.30 -15.19
CA LEU A 197 0.55 12.33 -16.31
C LEU A 197 1.50 11.12 -16.31
N PHE A 198 2.03 10.74 -15.15
CA PHE A 198 2.89 9.56 -15.01
C PHE A 198 2.18 8.24 -15.40
N LEU A 199 0.98 8.01 -14.89
CA LEU A 199 0.18 6.81 -15.18
C LEU A 199 -0.33 6.83 -16.62
N GLN A 200 -0.68 7.98 -17.18
CA GLN A 200 -1.03 8.09 -18.59
C GLN A 200 0.17 7.77 -19.50
N GLN A 201 1.36 8.27 -19.16
CA GLN A 201 2.60 7.95 -19.88
C GLN A 201 2.91 6.45 -19.81
N LEU A 202 2.80 5.85 -18.62
CA LEU A 202 2.96 4.42 -18.42
C LEU A 202 1.92 3.61 -19.21
N GLY A 203 0.64 3.96 -19.08
CA GLY A 203 -0.51 3.27 -19.70
C GLY A 203 -0.45 3.21 -21.22
N ARG A 204 0.10 4.23 -21.89
CA ARG A 204 0.34 4.20 -23.34
C ARG A 204 1.33 3.11 -23.73
N GLY A 205 2.35 2.89 -22.91
CA GLY A 205 3.34 1.84 -23.10
C GLY A 205 2.85 0.45 -22.72
N LEU A 206 1.73 0.30 -22.00
CA LEU A 206 1.26 -1.01 -21.52
C LEU A 206 0.44 -1.79 -22.54
N ARG A 207 -0.09 -1.14 -23.58
CA ARG A 207 -0.93 -1.82 -24.59
C ARG A 207 -0.21 -2.99 -25.25
N SER A 208 -0.91 -4.10 -25.43
CA SER A 208 -0.34 -5.28 -26.11
C SER A 208 -0.11 -5.02 -27.60
N ALA A 209 0.92 -5.68 -28.15
CA ALA A 209 1.28 -5.63 -29.55
C ALA A 209 2.06 -6.88 -29.95
N ASP A 210 2.00 -7.27 -31.22
CA ASP A 210 2.72 -8.45 -31.71
C ASP A 210 4.23 -8.38 -31.39
N GLY A 211 4.74 -9.42 -30.74
CA GLY A 211 6.15 -9.55 -30.36
C GLY A 211 6.55 -8.79 -29.09
N LYS A 212 5.62 -8.07 -28.45
CA LYS A 212 5.87 -7.34 -27.21
C LYS A 212 5.48 -8.20 -26.00
N SER A 213 6.46 -8.57 -25.18
CA SER A 213 6.25 -9.35 -23.96
C SER A 213 6.11 -8.51 -22.70
N ARG A 214 6.69 -7.30 -22.70
CA ARG A 214 6.69 -6.36 -21.58
C ARG A 214 6.98 -4.93 -22.02
N LEU A 215 6.72 -3.98 -21.13
CA LEU A 215 7.19 -2.59 -21.21
C LEU A 215 8.37 -2.39 -20.26
N THR A 216 9.53 -1.95 -20.76
CA THR A 216 10.62 -1.49 -19.88
C THR A 216 10.48 0.00 -19.59
N VAL A 217 10.55 0.39 -18.31
CA VAL A 217 10.49 1.79 -17.86
C VAL A 217 11.79 2.13 -17.15
N ILE A 218 12.53 3.12 -17.65
CA ILE A 218 13.73 3.64 -17.00
C ILE A 218 13.39 5.02 -16.46
N ASP A 219 13.49 5.22 -15.14
CA ASP A 219 13.20 6.49 -14.47
C ASP A 219 14.37 6.87 -13.56
N PHE A 220 14.63 8.17 -13.46
CA PHE A 220 15.61 8.71 -12.53
C PHE A 220 14.91 9.15 -11.25
N VAL A 221 15.41 8.69 -10.10
CA VAL A 221 14.86 8.91 -8.76
C VAL A 221 15.76 9.92 -8.05
N GLY A 222 15.27 11.16 -7.92
CA GLY A 222 15.98 12.26 -7.28
C GLY A 222 15.57 12.52 -5.83
N ASN A 223 16.28 13.45 -5.18
CA ASN A 223 16.05 13.86 -3.79
C ASN A 223 14.89 14.87 -3.64
N HIS A 224 13.69 14.46 -4.05
CA HIS A 224 12.48 15.27 -3.88
C HIS A 224 11.23 14.40 -3.64
N ARG A 225 10.23 14.93 -2.93
CA ARG A 225 9.01 14.21 -2.57
C ARG A 225 8.18 13.71 -3.76
N VAL A 226 8.33 14.34 -4.93
CA VAL A 226 7.66 13.91 -6.17
C VAL A 226 8.05 12.47 -6.53
N PHE A 227 9.30 12.07 -6.28
CA PHE A 227 9.78 10.73 -6.59
C PHE A 227 9.21 9.67 -5.64
N THR A 228 9.04 9.99 -4.34
CA THR A 228 8.33 9.11 -3.40
C THR A 228 6.88 8.89 -3.79
N SER A 229 6.18 9.94 -4.25
CA SER A 229 4.80 9.81 -4.73
C SER A 229 4.71 8.86 -5.92
N ARG A 230 5.66 8.90 -6.87
CA ARG A 230 5.66 7.97 -8.03
C ARG A 230 5.78 6.52 -7.62
N ILE A 231 6.72 6.21 -6.73
CA ILE A 231 6.90 4.82 -6.25
C ILE A 231 5.65 4.36 -5.50
N LEU A 232 5.06 5.23 -4.68
CA LEU A 232 3.78 4.93 -4.02
C LEU A 232 2.68 4.59 -5.03
N HIS A 233 2.61 5.32 -6.16
CA HIS A 233 1.66 5.02 -7.23
C HIS A 233 1.92 3.67 -7.88
N LEU A 234 3.18 3.31 -8.14
CA LEU A 234 3.52 1.99 -8.68
C LEU A 234 3.14 0.86 -7.73
N LEU A 235 3.40 1.04 -6.42
CA LEU A 235 3.00 0.07 -5.40
C LEU A 235 1.47 -0.10 -5.34
N SER A 236 0.71 0.99 -5.55
CA SER A 236 -0.77 0.93 -5.55
C SER A 236 -1.36 0.09 -6.70
N LEU A 237 -0.58 -0.23 -7.74
CA LEU A 237 -1.03 -1.06 -8.86
C LEU A 237 -1.33 -2.52 -8.46
N GLY A 238 -0.93 -2.96 -7.27
CA GLY A 238 -1.24 -4.27 -6.70
C GLY A 238 -2.69 -4.48 -6.24
N GLY A 239 -3.62 -3.57 -6.57
CA GLY A 239 -5.03 -3.70 -6.25
C GLY A 239 -5.41 -3.29 -4.81
N LYS A 240 -4.52 -2.56 -4.12
CA LYS A 240 -4.79 -1.94 -2.82
C LYS A 240 -4.28 -0.52 -2.81
N THR A 241 -5.05 0.39 -2.20
CA THR A 241 -4.58 1.75 -1.90
C THR A 241 -3.32 1.64 -1.03
N CYS A 242 -2.18 2.05 -1.57
CA CYS A 242 -0.92 2.02 -0.85
C CYS A 242 -0.73 3.30 -0.04
N THR A 243 -0.18 3.15 1.15
CA THR A 243 0.11 4.24 2.07
C THR A 243 1.61 4.47 2.18
N TRP A 244 2.00 5.56 2.84
CA TRP A 244 3.41 5.83 3.14
C TRP A 244 4.05 4.78 4.04
N ALA A 245 3.25 4.07 4.86
CA ALA A 245 3.73 2.92 5.63
C ALA A 245 4.10 1.74 4.71
N ASP A 246 3.38 1.57 3.59
CA ASP A 246 3.71 0.55 2.58
C ASP A 246 4.96 0.93 1.81
N LEU A 247 5.10 2.22 1.45
CA LEU A 247 6.34 2.73 0.86
C LEU A 247 7.52 2.57 1.82
N GLU A 248 7.35 2.93 3.10
CA GLU A 248 8.38 2.74 4.13
C GLU A 248 8.76 1.27 4.28
N ALA A 249 7.77 0.37 4.34
CA ALA A 249 8.03 -1.05 4.41
C ALA A 249 8.78 -1.55 3.16
N TRP A 250 8.43 -1.07 1.97
CA TRP A 250 9.09 -1.43 0.71
C TRP A 250 10.53 -0.90 0.64
N VAL A 251 10.76 0.36 1.04
CA VAL A 251 12.11 0.95 1.16
C VAL A 251 12.94 0.12 2.13
N LYS A 252 12.35 -0.36 3.24
CA LYS A 252 12.98 -1.27 4.22
C LYS A 252 13.08 -2.74 3.76
N GLY A 253 12.78 -3.04 2.50
CA GLY A 253 13.00 -4.35 1.89
C GLY A 253 11.78 -5.27 1.80
N ARG A 254 10.58 -4.82 2.18
CA ARG A 254 9.35 -5.57 1.88
C ARG A 254 9.17 -5.66 0.35
N PRO A 255 8.88 -6.85 -0.21
CA PRO A 255 8.65 -6.97 -1.65
C PRO A 255 7.41 -6.19 -2.08
N ALA A 256 7.47 -5.59 -3.27
CA ALA A 256 6.32 -4.96 -3.89
C ALA A 256 5.29 -6.03 -4.29
N GLN A 257 4.02 -5.81 -3.94
CA GLN A 257 2.91 -6.62 -4.42
C GLN A 257 2.41 -5.98 -5.72
N LEU A 258 2.85 -6.49 -6.86
CA LEU A 258 2.50 -5.97 -8.18
C LEU A 258 1.68 -7.00 -8.97
N PRO A 259 0.98 -6.58 -10.04
CA PRO A 259 0.34 -7.51 -10.96
C PRO A 259 1.30 -8.57 -11.51
N PRO A 260 0.78 -9.73 -11.95
CA PRO A 260 1.61 -10.80 -12.49
C PRO A 260 2.56 -10.33 -13.60
N GLY A 261 3.83 -10.70 -13.49
CA GLY A 261 4.87 -10.34 -14.47
C GLY A 261 5.42 -8.91 -14.34
N CYS A 262 4.81 -8.04 -13.52
CA CYS A 262 5.34 -6.71 -13.27
C CYS A 262 6.50 -6.71 -12.27
N LEU A 263 7.45 -5.80 -12.46
CA LEU A 263 8.64 -5.67 -11.63
C LEU A 263 8.90 -4.20 -11.29
N LEU A 264 9.24 -3.94 -10.02
CA LEU A 264 9.70 -2.66 -9.52
C LEU A 264 11.10 -2.86 -8.93
N ASP A 265 12.10 -2.51 -9.72
CA ASP A 265 13.50 -2.52 -9.32
C ASP A 265 14.01 -1.08 -9.25
N VAL A 266 14.67 -0.76 -8.14
CA VAL A 266 15.13 0.59 -7.82
C VAL A 266 16.44 0.42 -7.09
N GLU A 267 17.48 1.10 -7.59
CA GLU A 267 18.84 1.10 -7.05
C GLU A 267 18.81 1.37 -5.54
N LEU A 268 19.71 0.75 -4.78
CA LEU A 268 19.75 0.89 -3.32
C LEU A 268 19.96 2.35 -2.93
N GLU A 269 20.84 3.06 -3.63
CA GLU A 269 21.12 4.47 -3.43
C GLU A 269 19.88 5.33 -3.71
N ALA A 270 19.05 4.95 -4.68
CA ALA A 270 17.79 5.62 -4.96
C ALA A 270 16.77 5.37 -3.82
N ARG A 271 16.71 4.15 -3.27
CA ARG A 271 15.86 3.84 -2.10
C ARG A 271 16.28 4.64 -0.87
N ASP A 272 17.59 4.79 -0.63
CA ASP A 272 18.12 5.59 0.47
C ASP A 272 17.72 7.07 0.33
N VAL A 273 17.72 7.58 -0.90
CA VAL A 273 17.22 8.93 -1.21
C VAL A 273 15.73 9.03 -0.86
N LEU A 274 14.90 8.08 -1.29
CA LEU A 274 13.46 8.06 -0.99
C LEU A 274 13.17 7.98 0.52
N GLN A 275 13.99 7.23 1.27
CA GLN A 275 13.83 7.08 2.72
C GLN A 275 13.87 8.42 3.46
N LYS A 276 14.69 9.37 2.99
CA LYS A 276 14.82 10.71 3.58
C LYS A 276 13.56 11.58 3.44
N PHE A 277 12.67 11.22 2.52
CA PHE A 277 11.40 11.92 2.26
C PHE A 277 10.19 11.15 2.78
N LEU A 278 10.40 10.04 3.50
CA LEU A 278 9.31 9.37 4.19
C LEU A 278 8.83 10.26 5.35
N PRO A 279 7.53 10.59 5.42
CA PRO A 279 7.00 11.42 6.48
C PRO A 279 7.19 10.73 7.83
N THR A 280 7.83 11.41 8.78
CA THR A 280 8.12 10.86 10.12
C THR A 280 7.30 11.57 11.21
N GLY A 281 6.60 10.79 12.04
CA GLY A 281 5.92 11.29 13.23
C GLY A 281 4.75 12.25 12.97
N GLY A 282 4.47 13.15 13.92
CA GLY A 282 3.31 14.07 13.88
C GLY A 282 3.35 15.15 12.79
N SER A 283 4.43 15.26 12.01
CA SER A 283 4.51 16.15 10.83
C SER A 283 4.01 15.50 9.55
N ALA A 284 3.74 14.19 9.54
CA ALA A 284 3.33 13.47 8.34
C ALA A 284 2.12 14.08 7.62
N ALA A 285 1.10 14.51 8.37
CA ALA A 285 -0.08 15.15 7.80
C ALA A 285 0.21 16.56 7.23
N VAL A 286 1.17 17.29 7.82
CA VAL A 286 1.60 18.62 7.31
C VAL A 286 2.40 18.47 6.02
N GLU A 287 3.32 17.52 5.98
CA GLU A 287 4.11 17.22 4.77
C GLU A 287 3.21 16.70 3.65
N ALA A 288 2.23 15.86 4.00
CA ALA A 288 1.20 15.40 3.09
C ALA A 288 0.36 16.54 2.54
N TYR A 289 -0.10 17.45 3.40
CA TYR A 289 -0.82 18.64 2.97
C TYR A 289 -0.01 19.46 1.97
N ARG A 290 1.26 19.76 2.30
CA ARG A 290 2.14 20.54 1.40
C ARG A 290 2.38 19.80 0.08
N ALA A 291 2.60 18.49 0.13
CA ALA A 291 2.76 17.66 -1.06
C ALA A 291 1.49 17.67 -1.91
N MET A 292 0.32 17.54 -1.28
CA MET A 292 -0.98 17.63 -1.95
C MET A 292 -1.19 19.00 -2.58
N ARG A 293 -0.89 20.09 -1.88
CA ARG A 293 -1.04 21.46 -2.41
C ARG A 293 -0.21 21.65 -3.67
N ASP A 294 1.04 21.21 -3.59
CA ASP A 294 1.97 21.30 -4.70
C ASP A 294 1.43 20.48 -5.89
N GLU A 295 0.98 19.26 -5.65
CA GLU A 295 0.41 18.39 -6.67
C GLU A 295 -0.89 18.93 -7.29
N LEU A 296 -1.74 19.52 -6.45
CA LEU A 296 -3.04 20.09 -6.77
C LEU A 296 -2.97 21.41 -7.53
N GLN A 297 -1.89 22.17 -7.33
CA GLN A 297 -1.79 23.57 -7.73
C GLN A 297 -2.86 24.47 -7.08
N ARG A 298 -3.49 23.98 -6.02
CA ARG A 298 -4.50 24.68 -5.23
C ARG A 298 -4.44 24.21 -3.78
N ARG A 299 -5.06 24.97 -2.89
CA ARG A 299 -5.26 24.57 -1.50
C ARG A 299 -5.98 23.20 -1.44
N PRO A 300 -5.40 22.21 -0.74
CA PRO A 300 -6.08 20.98 -0.41
C PRO A 300 -7.14 21.22 0.67
N THR A 301 -8.25 20.51 0.59
CA THR A 301 -9.27 20.50 1.63
C THR A 301 -8.95 19.50 2.73
N MET A 302 -9.54 19.71 3.91
CA MET A 302 -9.43 18.78 5.02
C MET A 302 -9.93 17.36 4.68
N ALA A 303 -10.99 17.26 3.88
CA ALA A 303 -11.57 15.99 3.44
C ALA A 303 -10.62 15.23 2.50
N GLU A 304 -10.00 15.94 1.54
CA GLU A 304 -9.02 15.35 0.62
C GLU A 304 -7.84 14.73 1.39
N LEU A 305 -7.31 15.45 2.38
CA LEU A 305 -6.22 14.96 3.21
C LEU A 305 -6.63 13.69 3.98
N PHE A 306 -7.86 13.66 4.50
CA PHE A 306 -8.42 12.51 5.20
C PHE A 306 -8.62 11.28 4.30
N HIS A 307 -9.11 11.47 3.07
CA HIS A 307 -9.29 10.38 2.11
C HIS A 307 -7.97 9.70 1.75
N ARG A 308 -6.84 10.45 1.77
CA ARG A 308 -5.49 9.87 1.61
C ARG A 308 -4.97 9.12 2.84
N GLY A 309 -5.80 8.92 3.86
CA GLY A 309 -5.46 8.15 5.06
C GLY A 309 -4.73 8.96 6.13
N TYR A 310 -4.55 10.26 5.94
CA TYR A 310 -3.99 11.12 6.97
C TYR A 310 -5.06 11.51 7.99
N LEU A 311 -4.61 11.86 9.19
CA LEU A 311 -5.49 12.29 10.26
C LEU A 311 -5.35 13.81 10.44
N PRO A 312 -6.29 14.64 9.93
CA PRO A 312 -6.27 16.09 10.14
C PRO A 312 -6.24 16.50 11.61
N SER A 313 -6.68 15.63 12.53
CA SER A 313 -6.56 15.84 13.98
C SER A 313 -5.11 16.02 14.46
N THR A 314 -4.12 15.46 13.76
CA THR A 314 -2.70 15.64 14.06
C THR A 314 -2.22 17.06 13.74
N ILE A 315 -2.72 17.66 12.67
CA ILE A 315 -2.47 19.07 12.33
C ILE A 315 -3.09 19.97 13.39
N ARG A 316 -4.35 19.72 13.75
CA ARG A 316 -5.03 20.46 14.82
C ARG A 316 -4.24 20.43 16.13
N ALA A 317 -3.74 19.26 16.53
CA ALA A 317 -2.97 19.12 17.76
C ALA A 317 -1.71 20.01 17.81
N ARG A 318 -1.14 20.36 16.65
CA ARG A 318 0.06 21.18 16.53
C ARG A 318 -0.21 22.66 16.26
N HIS A 319 -1.25 22.96 15.48
CA HIS A 319 -1.54 24.31 14.98
C HIS A 319 -2.82 24.93 15.57
N GLY A 320 -3.50 24.22 16.48
CA GLY A 320 -4.71 24.67 17.17
C GLY A 320 -5.98 24.41 16.37
N THR A 321 -6.03 24.84 15.11
CA THR A 321 -7.18 24.65 14.19
C THR A 321 -6.72 24.33 12.78
N TRP A 322 -7.59 23.74 11.98
CA TRP A 322 -7.32 23.50 10.56
C TRP A 322 -7.03 24.80 9.80
N PHE A 323 -7.95 25.76 9.84
CA PHE A 323 -7.78 27.01 9.12
C PHE A 323 -6.66 27.89 9.70
N GLY A 324 -6.31 27.72 10.98
CA GLY A 324 -5.10 28.30 11.56
C GLY A 324 -3.84 27.78 10.89
N PHE A 325 -3.74 26.45 10.69
CA PHE A 325 -2.64 25.85 9.93
C PHE A 325 -2.60 26.34 8.47
N VAL A 326 -3.73 26.29 7.77
CA VAL A 326 -3.82 26.74 6.37
C VAL A 326 -3.40 28.20 6.21
N ALA A 327 -3.79 29.07 7.16
CA ALA A 327 -3.34 30.47 7.18
C ALA A 327 -1.81 30.57 7.36
N THR A 328 -1.19 29.75 8.23
CA THR A 328 0.28 29.74 8.39
C THR A 328 1.03 29.26 7.15
N GLU A 329 0.38 28.46 6.30
CA GLU A 329 0.95 28.04 5.01
C GLU A 329 0.78 29.10 3.91
N GLY A 330 0.04 30.18 4.17
CA GLY A 330 -0.27 31.23 3.19
C GLY A 330 -1.36 30.85 2.19
N ASP A 331 -2.13 29.79 2.48
CA ASP A 331 -3.08 29.18 1.55
C ASP A 331 -4.53 29.69 1.74
N LEU A 332 -4.73 30.72 2.56
CA LEU A 332 -5.97 31.49 2.63
C LEU A 332 -5.76 32.86 1.98
N SER A 333 -6.70 33.29 1.15
CA SER A 333 -6.74 34.67 0.67
C SER A 333 -6.92 35.66 1.84
N PRO A 334 -6.54 36.94 1.68
CA PRO A 334 -6.68 37.93 2.76
C PRO A 334 -8.11 38.00 3.33
N HIS A 335 -9.11 37.93 2.46
CA HIS A 335 -10.51 37.96 2.87
C HIS A 335 -10.93 36.67 3.59
N GLU A 336 -10.52 35.49 3.12
CA GLU A 336 -10.76 34.23 3.84
C GLU A 336 -10.11 34.20 5.21
N GLN A 337 -8.92 34.80 5.37
CA GLN A 337 -8.24 34.92 6.68
C GLN A 337 -9.07 35.76 7.66
N GLU A 338 -9.61 36.90 7.21
CA GLU A 338 -10.48 37.76 8.01
C GLU A 338 -11.78 37.04 8.40
N VAL A 339 -12.39 36.31 7.47
CA VAL A 339 -13.60 35.51 7.72
C VAL A 339 -13.30 34.38 8.71
N ALA A 340 -12.22 33.61 8.51
CA ALA A 340 -11.83 32.53 9.41
C ALA A 340 -11.54 33.03 10.84
N ALA A 341 -10.97 34.23 10.97
CA ALA A 341 -10.77 34.88 12.26
C ALA A 341 -12.09 35.32 12.90
N SER A 342 -12.98 35.95 12.12
CA SER A 342 -14.27 36.48 12.60
C SER A 342 -15.24 35.38 13.04
N PHE A 343 -15.21 34.22 12.37
CA PHE A 343 -16.07 33.07 12.66
C PHE A 343 -15.32 31.91 13.31
N ARG A 344 -14.17 32.17 13.95
CA ARG A 344 -13.32 31.15 14.57
C ARG A 344 -14.09 30.19 15.47
N ASP A 345 -14.92 30.72 16.38
CA ASP A 345 -15.66 29.91 17.35
C ASP A 345 -16.65 28.93 16.67
N TRP A 346 -17.22 29.33 15.53
CA TRP A 346 -18.10 28.46 14.72
C TRP A 346 -17.31 27.34 14.07
N LEU A 347 -16.22 27.70 13.39
CA LEU A 347 -15.37 26.75 12.65
C LEU A 347 -14.72 25.75 13.61
N GLU A 348 -14.23 26.20 14.76
CA GLU A 348 -13.65 25.32 15.78
C GLU A 348 -14.68 24.34 16.36
N MET A 349 -15.88 24.82 16.68
CA MET A 349 -16.96 23.98 17.17
C MET A 349 -17.31 22.89 16.15
N LEU A 350 -17.44 23.27 14.88
CA LEU A 350 -17.76 22.35 13.80
C LEU A 350 -16.67 21.29 13.58
N GLU A 351 -15.39 21.70 13.59
CA GLU A 351 -14.23 20.83 13.38
C GLU A 351 -14.19 19.66 14.38
N VAL A 352 -14.60 19.90 15.64
CA VAL A 352 -14.53 18.92 16.74
C VAL A 352 -15.88 18.32 17.14
N THR A 353 -16.99 18.68 16.48
CA THR A 353 -18.34 18.24 16.86
C THR A 353 -18.47 16.72 16.81
N ALA A 354 -18.65 16.06 17.95
CA ALA A 354 -18.85 14.61 18.01
C ALA A 354 -20.09 14.17 17.21
N LEU A 355 -19.94 13.12 16.39
CA LEU A 355 -21.00 12.60 15.52
C LEU A 355 -21.38 11.17 15.91
N ASN A 356 -22.50 11.03 16.63
CA ASN A 356 -23.14 9.73 16.85
C ASN A 356 -24.04 9.31 15.65
N LYS A 357 -24.59 10.31 14.97
CA LYS A 357 -25.45 10.25 13.77
C LYS A 357 -25.07 11.38 12.82
N SER A 358 -25.28 11.21 11.52
CA SER A 358 -24.95 12.20 10.49
C SER A 358 -25.84 13.44 10.49
N TYR A 359 -26.99 13.40 11.16
CA TYR A 359 -28.07 14.40 11.01
C TYR A 359 -27.63 15.85 11.16
N LYS A 360 -26.73 16.15 12.12
CA LYS A 360 -26.23 17.52 12.32
C LYS A 360 -25.54 18.05 11.08
N MET A 361 -24.66 17.25 10.47
CA MET A 361 -23.91 17.64 9.27
C MET A 361 -24.82 17.66 8.03
N VAL A 362 -25.81 16.76 7.96
CA VAL A 362 -26.81 16.77 6.88
C VAL A 362 -27.63 18.06 6.88
N VAL A 363 -28.06 18.55 8.05
CA VAL A 363 -28.76 19.85 8.14
C VAL A 363 -27.90 20.96 7.57
N LEU A 364 -26.62 21.04 7.96
CA LEU A 364 -25.72 22.06 7.44
C LEU A 364 -25.48 21.91 5.94
N ARG A 365 -25.28 20.67 5.46
CA ARG A 365 -25.09 20.38 4.03
C ARG A 365 -26.28 20.84 3.20
N VAL A 366 -27.50 20.50 3.62
CA VAL A 366 -28.73 20.90 2.93
C VAL A 366 -28.91 22.42 2.92
N LEU A 367 -28.61 23.11 4.03
CA LEU A 367 -28.66 24.57 4.06
C LEU A 367 -27.65 25.20 3.09
N LEU A 368 -26.42 24.65 3.01
CA LEU A 368 -25.39 25.11 2.07
C LEU A 368 -25.79 24.84 0.61
N ASP A 369 -26.32 23.65 0.31
CA ASP A 369 -26.74 23.27 -1.05
C ASP A 369 -27.89 24.12 -1.60
N ASN A 370 -28.68 24.71 -0.71
CA ASN A 370 -29.83 25.55 -1.06
C ASN A 370 -29.55 27.06 -0.91
N ASP A 371 -28.28 27.47 -0.77
CA ASP A 371 -27.88 28.87 -0.53
C ASP A 371 -28.66 29.51 0.66
N ALA A 372 -29.02 28.70 1.66
CA ALA A 372 -29.97 29.04 2.70
C ALA A 372 -29.37 29.03 4.11
N PHE A 373 -28.04 29.00 4.23
CA PHE A 373 -27.37 29.00 5.53
C PHE A 373 -27.65 30.29 6.32
N GLY A 374 -27.58 31.45 5.65
CA GLY A 374 -27.88 32.75 6.24
C GLY A 374 -29.37 32.99 6.50
N GLU A 375 -30.19 32.96 5.44
CA GLU A 375 -31.64 33.29 5.50
C GLU A 375 -32.51 32.17 6.09
N GLY A 376 -31.92 30.99 6.32
CA GLY A 376 -32.61 29.81 6.81
C GLY A 376 -33.58 29.20 5.81
N MET A 377 -34.22 28.09 6.19
CA MET A 377 -35.26 27.42 5.42
C MET A 377 -36.51 27.20 6.28
N PRO A 378 -37.73 27.19 5.69
CA PRO A 378 -38.90 26.69 6.40
C PRO A 378 -38.68 25.22 6.84
N ILE A 379 -39.13 24.86 8.03
CA ILE A 379 -38.79 23.58 8.67
C ILE A 379 -39.20 22.37 7.84
N GLU A 380 -40.39 22.39 7.24
CA GLU A 380 -40.90 21.27 6.45
C GLU A 380 -40.09 21.03 5.17
N PRO A 381 -39.86 22.02 4.28
CA PRO A 381 -38.91 21.90 3.17
C PRO A 381 -37.51 21.44 3.59
N LEU A 382 -36.97 21.97 4.68
CA LEU A 382 -35.66 21.56 5.20
C LEU A 382 -35.66 20.08 5.60
N ALA A 383 -36.71 19.62 6.30
CA ALA A 383 -36.84 18.24 6.71
C ALA A 383 -36.96 17.30 5.51
N ILE A 384 -37.77 17.66 4.50
CA ILE A 384 -37.90 16.89 3.25
C ILE A 384 -36.54 16.77 2.55
N ALA A 385 -35.84 17.88 2.34
CA ALA A 385 -34.53 17.88 1.69
C ALA A 385 -33.49 17.05 2.48
N CYS A 386 -33.49 17.12 3.81
CA CYS A 386 -32.63 16.26 4.64
C CYS A 386 -32.97 14.78 4.51
N ARG A 387 -34.25 14.43 4.36
CA ARG A 387 -34.70 13.05 4.15
C ARG A 387 -34.23 12.52 2.81
N GLU A 388 -34.43 13.30 1.75
CA GLU A 388 -34.01 12.95 0.40
C GLU A 388 -32.50 12.76 0.34
N PHE A 389 -31.74 13.68 0.95
CA PHE A 389 -30.29 13.55 1.10
C PHE A 389 -29.89 12.25 1.80
N LEU A 390 -30.46 11.94 2.97
CA LEU A 390 -30.14 10.69 3.67
C LEU A 390 -30.52 9.43 2.90
N LEU A 391 -31.65 9.48 2.17
CA LEU A 391 -32.12 8.35 1.38
C LEU A 391 -31.29 8.16 0.12
N SER A 392 -30.77 9.20 -0.51
CA SER A 392 -29.90 9.07 -1.69
C SER A 392 -28.52 8.50 -1.34
N HIS A 393 -27.99 8.76 -0.14
CA HIS A 393 -26.64 8.35 0.25
C HIS A 393 -26.60 6.98 0.97
N PRO A 394 -26.02 5.91 0.39
CA PRO A 394 -26.10 4.55 0.95
C PRO A 394 -25.52 4.40 2.37
N ALA A 395 -24.38 5.04 2.66
CA ALA A 395 -23.75 4.98 3.97
C ALA A 395 -24.58 5.70 5.06
N LEU A 396 -25.17 6.83 4.70
CA LEU A 396 -25.97 7.67 5.59
C LEU A 396 -27.39 7.16 5.79
N ARG A 397 -27.96 6.45 4.81
CA ARG A 397 -29.27 5.78 4.93
C ARG A 397 -29.33 4.84 6.14
N ASN A 398 -28.20 4.27 6.54
CA ASN A 398 -28.07 3.44 7.76
C ASN A 398 -28.30 4.23 9.06
N ASP A 399 -28.38 5.56 9.00
CA ASP A 399 -28.85 6.39 10.10
C ASP A 399 -30.35 6.46 10.24
N LEU A 400 -31.11 5.82 9.35
CA LEU A 400 -32.57 5.78 9.41
C LEU A 400 -33.10 4.40 9.84
N PRO A 401 -32.62 3.79 10.95
CA PRO A 401 -33.14 2.51 11.37
C PRO A 401 -34.61 2.67 11.79
N PRO A 402 -35.48 1.67 11.59
CA PRO A 402 -36.83 1.69 12.13
C PRO A 402 -36.86 2.05 13.63
N THR A 403 -37.80 2.90 14.03
CA THR A 403 -38.05 3.28 15.42
C THR A 403 -39.47 2.85 15.82
N LYS A 404 -39.79 2.94 17.11
CA LYS A 404 -41.17 2.75 17.57
C LYS A 404 -42.16 3.76 16.95
N GLN A 405 -41.66 4.93 16.56
CA GLN A 405 -42.43 5.98 15.90
C GLN A 405 -42.53 5.74 14.39
N PHE A 406 -41.49 5.18 13.77
CA PHE A 406 -41.43 4.92 12.33
C PHE A 406 -41.00 3.48 12.02
N PRO A 407 -41.95 2.63 11.57
CA PRO A 407 -41.60 1.30 11.06
C PRO A 407 -40.66 1.37 9.85
N ASN A 408 -40.75 2.44 9.06
CA ASN A 408 -39.82 2.74 7.97
C ASN A 408 -39.74 4.26 7.73
N HIS A 409 -38.57 4.85 7.95
CA HIS A 409 -38.31 6.27 7.69
C HIS A 409 -38.40 6.64 6.20
N ALA A 410 -38.26 5.68 5.28
CA ALA A 410 -38.45 5.91 3.85
C ALA A 410 -39.92 6.13 3.45
N THR A 411 -40.89 5.71 4.28
CA THR A 411 -42.33 5.79 3.95
C THR A 411 -43.15 6.64 4.94
N ALA A 412 -42.52 7.26 5.95
CA ALA A 412 -43.15 8.23 6.85
C ALA A 412 -43.84 9.39 6.08
N SER A 413 -44.96 9.91 6.61
CA SER A 413 -45.61 11.10 6.05
C SER A 413 -44.74 12.34 6.24
N VAL A 414 -44.96 13.37 5.42
CA VAL A 414 -44.20 14.63 5.47
C VAL A 414 -44.38 15.32 6.82
N GLU A 415 -45.60 15.32 7.36
CA GLU A 415 -45.96 15.97 8.62
C GLU A 415 -45.27 15.27 9.79
N GLN A 416 -45.33 13.93 9.83
CA GLN A 416 -44.69 13.14 10.89
C GLN A 416 -43.17 13.27 10.83
N TRP A 417 -42.59 13.22 9.62
CA TRP A 417 -41.16 13.38 9.44
C TRP A 417 -40.69 14.77 9.86
N SER A 418 -41.40 15.83 9.46
CA SER A 418 -41.05 17.21 9.80
C SER A 418 -41.16 17.47 11.31
N ALA A 419 -42.19 16.92 11.97
CA ALA A 419 -42.32 17.00 13.43
C ALA A 419 -41.17 16.29 14.15
N TRP A 420 -40.81 15.08 13.69
CA TRP A 420 -39.67 14.35 14.23
C TRP A 420 -38.35 15.07 13.98
N TRP A 421 -38.15 15.62 12.77
CA TRP A 421 -36.93 16.35 12.40
C TRP A 421 -36.75 17.63 13.21
N LEU A 422 -37.86 18.31 13.52
CA LEU A 422 -37.89 19.46 14.41
C LEU A 422 -37.50 19.07 15.84
N GLU A 423 -38.07 17.98 16.36
CA GLU A 423 -37.71 17.44 17.67
C GLU A 423 -36.24 16.97 17.68
N TRP A 424 -35.76 16.37 16.59
CA TRP A 424 -34.42 15.80 16.41
C TRP A 424 -34.06 15.71 14.91
N PRO A 425 -33.01 16.39 14.40
CA PRO A 425 -31.90 17.01 15.11
C PRO A 425 -32.04 18.52 15.36
N LEU A 426 -33.06 19.21 14.82
CA LEU A 426 -33.07 20.69 14.80
C LEU A 426 -33.08 21.30 16.20
N SER A 427 -33.80 20.71 17.15
CA SER A 427 -33.76 21.14 18.56
C SER A 427 -32.33 21.20 19.12
N ARG A 428 -31.47 20.25 18.76
CA ARG A 428 -30.08 20.17 19.24
C ARG A 428 -29.19 21.23 18.62
N TRP A 429 -29.54 21.73 17.44
CA TRP A 429 -28.87 22.90 16.86
C TRP A 429 -29.33 24.21 17.50
N MET A 430 -30.57 24.26 18.01
CA MET A 430 -31.13 25.42 18.73
C MET A 430 -30.72 25.47 20.21
N ASP A 431 -30.27 24.36 20.78
CA ASP A 431 -29.69 24.28 22.12
C ASP A 431 -28.39 25.10 22.23
N SER A 432 -28.05 25.50 23.46
CA SER A 432 -26.76 26.16 23.72
C SER A 432 -25.61 25.15 23.66
N GLN A 433 -24.60 25.44 22.84
CA GLN A 433 -23.38 24.66 22.68
C GLN A 433 -22.20 25.56 23.07
N GLY A 434 -21.49 25.21 24.16
CA GLY A 434 -20.37 26.02 24.65
C GLY A 434 -20.77 27.45 25.06
N GLY A 435 -22.01 27.64 25.54
CA GLY A 435 -22.52 28.95 25.95
C GLY A 435 -23.05 29.83 24.81
N ARG A 436 -23.02 29.36 23.56
CA ARG A 436 -23.61 30.05 22.40
C ARG A 436 -24.75 29.27 21.78
N ARG A 437 -25.71 29.96 21.17
CA ARG A 437 -26.72 29.35 20.30
C ARG A 437 -26.37 29.68 18.86
N TRP A 438 -26.30 28.65 18.01
CA TRP A 438 -25.89 28.80 16.62
C TRP A 438 -27.08 28.95 15.68
N PHE A 439 -28.22 28.33 16.01
CA PHE A 439 -29.45 28.41 15.24
C PHE A 439 -30.62 28.79 16.12
N ARG A 440 -31.67 29.31 15.49
CA ARG A 440 -32.94 29.61 16.13
C ARG A 440 -34.10 29.35 15.17
N GLN A 441 -35.29 29.25 15.75
CA GLN A 441 -36.52 29.25 14.98
C GLN A 441 -37.14 30.64 14.98
N LYS A 442 -37.42 31.20 13.80
CA LYS A 442 -38.11 32.48 13.63
C LYS A 442 -39.11 32.38 12.48
N GLY A 443 -40.39 32.68 12.75
CA GLY A 443 -41.44 32.65 11.72
C GLY A 443 -41.59 31.28 11.02
N GLY A 444 -41.40 30.17 11.74
CA GLY A 444 -41.46 28.82 11.17
C GLY A 444 -40.23 28.41 10.35
N ARG A 445 -39.20 29.26 10.28
CA ARG A 445 -37.92 28.97 9.62
C ARG A 445 -36.86 28.58 10.64
N PHE A 446 -35.97 27.69 10.23
CA PHE A 446 -34.73 27.37 10.91
C PHE A 446 -33.61 28.23 10.29
N GLU A 447 -33.08 29.18 11.05
CA GLU A 447 -32.10 30.18 10.58
C GLU A 447 -30.92 30.30 11.55
N ALA A 448 -29.78 30.80 11.05
CA ALA A 448 -28.63 31.11 11.89
C ALA A 448 -28.98 32.17 12.96
N ALA A 449 -28.48 31.97 14.18
CA ALA A 449 -28.68 32.89 15.30
C ALA A 449 -27.66 34.04 15.32
N PHE A 450 -26.71 34.04 14.39
CA PHE A 450 -25.71 35.08 14.17
C PHE A 450 -25.84 35.66 12.75
N SER A 451 -25.32 36.87 12.55
CA SER A 451 -25.32 37.53 11.24
C SER A 451 -23.97 37.36 10.56
N CYS A 452 -23.99 37.01 9.28
CA CYS A 452 -22.82 37.05 8.41
C CYS A 452 -23.00 38.22 7.41
N PRO A 453 -22.05 39.17 7.33
CA PRO A 453 -22.09 40.21 6.30
C PRO A 453 -22.14 39.61 4.90
N LYS A 454 -22.87 40.25 3.98
CA LYS A 454 -23.01 39.75 2.58
C LYS A 454 -21.67 39.56 1.89
N GLU A 455 -20.70 40.43 2.19
CA GLU A 455 -19.34 40.37 1.65
C GLU A 455 -18.60 39.12 2.14
N ALA A 456 -18.79 38.73 3.40
CA ALA A 456 -18.18 37.57 4.04
C ALA A 456 -18.89 36.23 3.74
N GLN A 457 -20.13 36.27 3.23
CA GLN A 457 -21.02 35.12 3.18
C GLN A 457 -20.46 33.98 2.32
N ALA A 458 -19.93 34.29 1.12
CA ALA A 458 -19.42 33.27 0.21
C ALA A 458 -18.23 32.48 0.81
N ASP A 459 -17.27 33.18 1.40
CA ASP A 459 -16.10 32.56 2.02
C ASP A 459 -16.48 31.83 3.31
N PHE A 460 -17.38 32.39 4.11
CA PHE A 460 -17.90 31.74 5.31
C PHE A 460 -18.57 30.41 4.98
N GLU A 461 -19.43 30.39 3.96
CA GLU A 461 -20.13 29.18 3.49
C GLU A 461 -19.14 28.18 2.88
N SER A 462 -18.10 28.65 2.17
CA SER A 462 -17.04 27.81 1.64
C SER A 462 -16.24 27.10 2.75
N LEU A 463 -15.74 27.84 3.73
CA LEU A 463 -14.99 27.29 4.87
C LEU A 463 -15.85 26.36 5.73
N THR A 464 -17.13 26.70 5.89
CA THR A 464 -18.10 25.83 6.59
C THR A 464 -18.35 24.54 5.81
N SER A 465 -18.53 24.63 4.50
CA SER A 465 -18.73 23.46 3.63
C SER A 465 -17.54 22.51 3.70
N GLU A 466 -16.32 23.03 3.69
CA GLU A 466 -15.10 22.21 3.78
C GLU A 466 -15.08 21.35 5.06
N LEU A 467 -15.44 21.93 6.20
CA LEU A 467 -15.54 21.18 7.46
C LEU A 467 -16.70 20.19 7.43
N VAL A 468 -17.88 20.58 6.93
CA VAL A 468 -19.04 19.66 6.83
C VAL A 468 -18.69 18.44 5.97
N GLU A 469 -18.02 18.63 4.84
CA GLU A 469 -17.56 17.57 3.95
C GLU A 469 -16.60 16.63 4.68
N TYR A 470 -15.58 17.15 5.35
CA TYR A 470 -14.65 16.33 6.15
C TYR A 470 -15.37 15.55 7.27
N ARG A 471 -16.29 16.21 8.01
CA ARG A 471 -17.01 15.57 9.10
C ARG A 471 -17.92 14.44 8.60
N LEU A 472 -18.55 14.60 7.43
CA LEU A 472 -19.34 13.55 6.78
C LEU A 472 -18.45 12.41 6.30
N ALA A 473 -17.34 12.69 5.61
CA ALA A 473 -16.37 11.69 5.16
C ALA A 473 -15.79 10.86 6.32
N GLN A 474 -15.41 11.53 7.41
CA GLN A 474 -14.95 10.88 8.63
C GLN A 474 -16.03 9.95 9.21
N TYR A 475 -17.28 10.40 9.21
CA TYR A 475 -18.40 9.65 9.74
C TYR A 475 -18.75 8.42 8.88
N THR A 476 -18.78 8.56 7.56
CA THR A 476 -19.11 7.46 6.63
C THR A 476 -18.02 6.40 6.65
N LYS A 477 -16.73 6.78 6.60
CA LYS A 477 -15.61 5.83 6.69
C LYS A 477 -15.69 4.95 7.93
N ALA A 478 -15.90 5.55 9.11
CA ALA A 478 -16.05 4.83 10.36
C ALA A 478 -17.27 3.88 10.44
N ARG A 479 -18.24 4.02 9.51
CA ARG A 479 -19.42 3.15 9.41
C ARG A 479 -19.35 2.12 8.29
N LEU A 480 -18.69 2.43 7.18
CA LEU A 480 -18.42 1.48 6.10
C LEU A 480 -17.40 0.42 6.56
N GLU A 481 -16.49 0.78 7.48
CA GLU A 481 -15.54 -0.13 8.12
C GLU A 481 -16.15 -0.96 9.28
N LYS A 482 -17.42 -0.72 9.68
CA LYS A 482 -18.11 -1.60 10.64
C LYS A 482 -18.57 -2.87 9.91
N PRO A 483 -18.13 -4.07 10.34
CA PRO A 483 -18.54 -5.30 9.69
C PRO A 483 -20.06 -5.45 9.74
N LYS A 484 -20.65 -5.83 8.60
CA LYS A 484 -22.06 -6.23 8.50
C LYS A 484 -22.37 -7.23 9.61
N ARG A 485 -23.45 -7.02 10.36
CA ARG A 485 -23.99 -8.01 11.33
C ARG A 485 -24.16 -9.34 10.60
N GLY A 486 -23.32 -10.32 10.97
CA GLY A 486 -23.31 -11.66 10.38
C GLY A 486 -21.94 -12.32 10.28
N SER A 487 -20.81 -11.60 10.44
CA SER A 487 -19.50 -12.25 10.45
C SER A 487 -19.12 -12.74 11.86
N THR A 488 -18.80 -14.03 11.97
CA THR A 488 -18.16 -14.66 13.12
C THR A 488 -16.93 -13.83 13.54
N THR A 489 -16.97 -13.18 14.70
CA THR A 489 -15.82 -12.40 15.19
C THR A 489 -14.89 -13.34 15.93
N SER A 490 -13.65 -13.50 15.46
CA SER A 490 -12.63 -14.30 16.14
C SER A 490 -11.31 -13.54 16.26
N PHE A 491 -10.66 -13.57 17.43
CA PHE A 491 -9.38 -12.89 17.62
C PHE A 491 -8.42 -13.75 18.43
N THR A 492 -7.12 -13.57 18.19
CA THR A 492 -6.07 -14.37 18.83
C THR A 492 -5.29 -13.53 19.83
N ALA A 493 -5.08 -14.06 21.04
CA ALA A 493 -4.28 -13.44 22.08
C ALA A 493 -2.98 -14.24 22.30
N LYS A 494 -1.84 -13.54 22.40
CA LYS A 494 -0.55 -14.17 22.69
C LYS A 494 -0.40 -14.37 24.20
N VAL A 495 0.04 -15.55 24.63
CA VAL A 495 0.41 -15.79 26.03
C VAL A 495 1.83 -15.27 26.26
N THR A 496 2.01 -14.41 27.26
CA THR A 496 3.31 -13.91 27.72
C THR A 496 3.35 -13.94 29.25
N HIS A 497 4.40 -13.40 29.88
CA HIS A 497 4.51 -13.32 31.33
C HIS A 497 4.68 -11.87 31.83
N ALA A 498 4.17 -11.62 33.03
CA ALA A 498 4.57 -10.48 33.85
C ALA A 498 5.00 -11.02 35.22
N SER A 499 6.27 -10.81 35.59
CA SER A 499 6.84 -11.30 36.87
C SER A 499 6.59 -12.80 37.12
N GLY A 500 6.79 -13.65 36.09
CA GLY A 500 6.61 -15.11 36.17
C GLY A 500 5.14 -15.60 36.17
N ARG A 501 4.17 -14.70 36.00
CA ARG A 501 2.74 -15.05 35.89
C ARG A 501 2.25 -14.91 34.44
N PRO A 502 1.55 -15.91 33.89
CA PRO A 502 0.99 -15.83 32.54
C PRO A 502 -0.03 -14.69 32.40
N ILE A 503 0.08 -13.93 31.32
CA ILE A 503 -0.89 -12.90 30.90
C ILE A 503 -1.22 -13.07 29.41
N LEU A 504 -2.38 -12.57 28.98
CA LEU A 504 -2.79 -12.58 27.58
C LEU A 504 -2.60 -11.19 26.97
N MET A 505 -1.82 -11.08 25.90
CA MET A 505 -1.71 -9.86 25.09
C MET A 505 -2.79 -9.87 24.02
N LEU A 506 -3.64 -8.83 24.05
CA LEU A 506 -4.77 -8.70 23.14
C LEU A 506 -4.37 -7.79 21.96
N PRO A 507 -4.88 -8.04 20.73
CA PRO A 507 -4.76 -7.07 19.65
C PRO A 507 -5.38 -5.72 20.06
N SER A 508 -4.88 -4.61 19.55
CA SER A 508 -5.46 -3.30 19.86
C SER A 508 -6.90 -3.20 19.31
N VAL A 509 -7.71 -2.31 19.86
CA VAL A 509 -9.09 -2.06 19.35
C VAL A 509 -9.06 -1.55 17.91
N GLU A 510 -7.98 -0.87 17.52
CA GLU A 510 -7.71 -0.41 16.15
C GLU A 510 -7.34 -1.58 15.23
N GLN A 511 -6.60 -2.58 15.72
CA GLN A 511 -6.22 -3.79 14.97
C GLN A 511 -7.40 -4.75 14.79
N MET A 512 -8.33 -4.80 15.75
CA MET A 512 -9.49 -5.69 15.69
C MET A 512 -10.78 -5.00 16.18
N PRO A 513 -11.45 -4.24 15.29
CA PRO A 513 -12.73 -3.61 15.59
C PRO A 513 -13.80 -4.68 15.87
N GLY A 514 -14.32 -4.74 17.09
CA GLY A 514 -15.33 -5.73 17.50
C GLY A 514 -14.89 -6.69 18.62
N ARG A 515 -13.61 -6.67 19.04
CA ARG A 515 -13.19 -7.40 20.23
C ARG A 515 -13.86 -6.84 21.50
N PRO A 516 -14.22 -7.69 22.47
CA PRO A 516 -14.85 -7.26 23.71
C PRO A 516 -13.90 -6.46 24.61
N PHE A 517 -14.50 -5.58 25.42
CA PHE A 517 -13.82 -4.74 26.42
C PHE A 517 -14.58 -4.83 27.75
N GLY A 518 -13.86 -4.99 28.87
CA GLY A 518 -14.45 -5.24 30.18
C GLY A 518 -14.59 -6.73 30.51
N PRO A 519 -15.32 -7.06 31.60
CA PRO A 519 -15.59 -8.45 31.98
C PRO A 519 -16.52 -9.12 30.98
N ILE A 520 -16.11 -10.27 30.46
CA ILE A 520 -16.93 -11.11 29.58
C ILE A 520 -17.00 -12.54 30.08
N GLU A 521 -18.16 -13.17 29.90
CA GLU A 521 -18.32 -14.61 30.11
C GLU A 521 -17.88 -15.37 28.87
N VAL A 522 -17.00 -16.35 29.07
CA VAL A 522 -16.37 -17.12 28.00
C VAL A 522 -16.41 -18.59 28.38
N LYS A 523 -16.92 -19.44 27.48
CA LYS A 523 -16.84 -20.90 27.63
C LYS A 523 -15.42 -21.37 27.28
N VAL A 524 -14.81 -22.16 28.15
CA VAL A 524 -13.52 -22.85 27.90
C VAL A 524 -13.78 -24.29 27.40
N PRO A 525 -12.78 -25.02 26.87
CA PRO A 525 -13.01 -26.31 26.20
C PRO A 525 -13.60 -27.42 27.08
N ASP A 526 -13.43 -27.35 28.40
CA ASP A 526 -14.00 -28.30 29.36
C ASP A 526 -15.51 -28.05 29.65
N GLY A 527 -16.11 -27.07 28.97
CA GLY A 527 -17.52 -26.69 29.11
C GLY A 527 -17.81 -25.74 30.27
N SER A 528 -16.83 -25.46 31.14
CA SER A 528 -17.00 -24.48 32.22
C SER A 528 -17.03 -23.05 31.68
N THR A 529 -17.70 -22.15 32.40
CA THR A 529 -17.80 -20.72 32.06
C THR A 529 -16.86 -19.91 32.94
N TRP A 530 -16.01 -19.10 32.32
CA TRP A 530 -15.04 -18.25 32.98
C TRP A 530 -15.34 -16.78 32.69
N VAL A 531 -14.96 -15.90 33.61
CA VAL A 531 -15.04 -14.44 33.41
C VAL A 531 -13.64 -13.91 33.10
N PHE A 532 -13.43 -13.39 31.90
CA PHE A 532 -12.18 -12.74 31.48
C PHE A 532 -12.33 -11.22 31.55
N ARG A 533 -11.40 -10.53 32.22
CA ARG A 533 -11.42 -9.07 32.31
C ARG A 533 -10.52 -8.46 31.23
N MET A 534 -11.10 -8.13 30.08
CA MET A 534 -10.38 -7.60 28.92
C MET A 534 -10.10 -6.10 29.07
N VAL A 535 -8.83 -5.68 28.98
CA VAL A 535 -8.43 -4.27 28.95
C VAL A 535 -7.86 -3.87 27.58
N ARG A 536 -7.30 -2.66 27.47
CA ARG A 536 -6.94 -2.03 26.18
C ARG A 536 -5.92 -2.81 25.34
N ILE A 537 -5.02 -3.56 25.97
CA ILE A 537 -3.97 -4.35 25.27
C ILE A 537 -3.68 -5.70 25.95
N ALA A 538 -4.37 -6.05 27.03
CA ALA A 538 -4.06 -7.25 27.80
C ALA A 538 -5.28 -7.82 28.53
N CYS A 539 -5.16 -9.05 29.04
CA CYS A 539 -6.02 -9.65 30.05
C CYS A 539 -5.12 -10.36 31.07
N ASN A 540 -5.15 -9.86 32.31
CA ASN A 540 -4.31 -10.36 33.41
C ASN A 540 -5.14 -11.11 34.47
N VAL A 541 -6.46 -11.03 34.38
CA VAL A 541 -7.39 -11.56 35.38
C VAL A 541 -8.49 -12.36 34.69
N ALA A 542 -8.55 -13.65 35.01
CA ALA A 542 -9.66 -14.52 34.64
C ALA A 542 -9.90 -15.57 35.73
N GLY A 543 -11.15 -15.99 35.92
CA GLY A 543 -11.52 -17.01 36.90
C GLY A 543 -12.85 -17.69 36.56
N PRO A 544 -13.14 -18.88 37.12
CA PRO A 544 -14.42 -19.54 36.95
C PRO A 544 -15.58 -18.64 37.41
N LYS A 545 -16.69 -18.65 36.67
CA LYS A 545 -17.89 -17.87 37.01
C LYS A 545 -18.38 -18.25 38.42
N GLY A 546 -18.50 -17.26 39.31
CA GLY A 546 -18.90 -17.44 40.71
C GLY A 546 -17.73 -17.53 41.72
N MET A 547 -16.47 -17.48 41.27
CA MET A 547 -15.30 -17.35 42.13
C MET A 547 -14.54 -16.04 41.85
N ASP A 548 -14.19 -15.29 42.90
CA ASP A 548 -13.48 -14.01 42.78
C ASP A 548 -11.94 -14.14 42.70
N ALA A 549 -11.40 -15.36 42.65
CA ALA A 549 -9.96 -15.62 42.58
C ALA A 549 -9.44 -15.60 41.13
N ASN A 550 -8.33 -14.88 40.89
CA ASN A 550 -7.63 -14.92 39.61
C ASN A 550 -6.91 -16.26 39.42
N ARG A 551 -7.40 -17.08 38.48
CA ARG A 551 -6.84 -18.38 38.11
C ARG A 551 -6.39 -18.46 36.65
N LEU A 552 -6.21 -17.31 35.99
CA LEU A 552 -5.74 -17.24 34.60
C LEU A 552 -4.42 -18.01 34.41
N GLY A 553 -3.48 -17.87 35.35
CA GLY A 553 -2.19 -18.56 35.27
C GLY A 553 -2.32 -20.08 35.35
N GLU A 554 -3.26 -20.59 36.15
CA GLU A 554 -3.55 -22.03 36.22
C GLU A 554 -4.19 -22.53 34.93
N LEU A 555 -5.13 -21.76 34.36
CA LEU A 555 -5.75 -22.08 33.07
C LEU A 555 -4.70 -22.14 31.95
N MET A 556 -3.81 -21.14 31.85
CA MET A 556 -2.75 -21.14 30.84
C MET A 556 -1.77 -22.30 31.02
N ARG A 557 -1.38 -22.63 32.26
CA ARG A 557 -0.50 -23.78 32.53
C ARG A 557 -1.20 -25.11 32.28
N SER A 558 -2.51 -25.19 32.47
CA SER A 558 -3.28 -26.39 32.14
C SER A 558 -3.33 -26.64 30.63
N TRP A 559 -3.28 -25.59 29.81
CA TRP A 559 -3.28 -25.70 28.36
C TRP A 559 -1.89 -25.86 27.74
N PHE A 560 -0.87 -25.18 28.28
CA PHE A 560 0.46 -25.09 27.64
C PHE A 560 1.61 -25.64 28.49
N GLY A 561 1.35 -26.18 29.68
CA GLY A 561 2.37 -26.69 30.59
C GLY A 561 3.02 -25.61 31.47
N PRO A 562 4.06 -25.97 32.25
CA PRO A 562 4.68 -25.07 33.24
C PRO A 562 5.32 -23.82 32.61
N ASP A 563 5.75 -23.91 31.35
CA ASP A 563 6.46 -22.84 30.62
C ASP A 563 5.53 -21.82 29.96
N ALA A 564 4.22 -21.88 30.23
CA ALA A 564 3.22 -21.00 29.62
C ALA A 564 3.60 -19.50 29.74
N GLY A 565 3.94 -18.89 28.60
CA GLY A 565 4.25 -17.47 28.48
C GLY A 565 5.71 -17.09 28.76
N MET A 566 6.62 -18.05 28.98
CA MET A 566 8.07 -17.80 29.15
C MET A 566 8.73 -17.29 27.85
N PRO A 567 9.87 -16.56 27.92
CA PRO A 567 10.57 -16.06 26.73
C PRO A 567 10.94 -17.19 25.76
N GLY A 568 10.73 -16.98 24.47
CA GLY A 568 10.95 -17.99 23.41
C GLY A 568 9.71 -18.85 23.09
N THR A 569 8.63 -18.75 23.87
CA THR A 569 7.39 -19.50 23.59
C THR A 569 6.44 -18.76 22.63
N GLY A 570 5.77 -19.53 21.77
CA GLY A 570 4.84 -19.04 20.74
C GLY A 570 3.36 -19.22 21.07
N PHE A 571 3.01 -19.49 22.33
CA PHE A 571 1.66 -19.89 22.73
C PHE A 571 0.60 -18.81 22.47
N LYS A 572 -0.55 -19.24 21.97
CA LYS A 572 -1.68 -18.38 21.60
C LYS A 572 -2.99 -19.02 22.01
N VAL A 573 -3.98 -18.20 22.30
CA VAL A 573 -5.37 -18.63 22.56
C VAL A 573 -6.29 -17.88 21.60
N VAL A 574 -7.31 -18.55 21.09
CA VAL A 574 -8.27 -17.99 20.14
C VAL A 574 -9.61 -17.78 20.83
N PHE A 575 -10.11 -16.55 20.79
CA PHE A 575 -11.47 -16.20 21.19
C PHE A 575 -12.38 -16.21 19.96
N GLN A 576 -13.54 -16.84 20.07
CA GLN A 576 -14.52 -16.91 18.98
C GLN A 576 -15.91 -16.51 19.50
N GLN A 577 -16.60 -15.66 18.74
CA GLN A 577 -17.98 -15.28 19.01
C GLN A 577 -18.93 -16.10 18.15
N SER A 578 -19.81 -16.86 18.79
CA SER A 578 -20.90 -17.61 18.16
C SER A 578 -22.26 -17.06 18.59
N ALA A 579 -23.34 -17.66 18.09
CA ALA A 579 -24.70 -17.33 18.52
C ALA A 579 -24.97 -17.63 20.01
N GLU A 580 -24.16 -18.51 20.64
CA GLU A 580 -24.27 -18.89 22.06
C GLU A 580 -23.40 -18.04 23.00
N GLY A 581 -22.62 -17.10 22.48
CA GLY A 581 -21.70 -16.26 23.25
C GLY A 581 -20.24 -16.44 22.85
N TRP A 582 -19.31 -16.06 23.75
CA TRP A 582 -17.88 -16.18 23.52
C TRP A 582 -17.35 -17.54 23.97
N SER A 583 -16.46 -18.14 23.18
CA SER A 583 -15.62 -19.27 23.59
C SER A 583 -14.15 -18.91 23.47
N VAL A 584 -13.31 -19.58 24.25
CA VAL A 584 -11.85 -19.50 24.15
C VAL A 584 -11.27 -20.90 24.18
N ALA A 585 -10.29 -21.14 23.33
CA ALA A 585 -9.51 -22.36 23.31
C ALA A 585 -8.04 -22.04 23.05
N PRO A 586 -7.10 -22.91 23.45
CA PRO A 586 -5.73 -22.84 22.93
C PRO A 586 -5.77 -22.87 21.39
N ASP A 587 -4.91 -22.07 20.76
CA ASP A 587 -4.78 -22.03 19.31
C ASP A 587 -4.14 -23.33 18.82
N THR A 588 -4.98 -24.34 18.60
CA THR A 588 -4.59 -25.60 17.97
C THR A 588 -4.94 -25.53 16.48
N ALA A 589 -4.34 -24.59 15.73
CA ALA A 589 -3.90 -24.97 14.39
C ALA A 589 -2.96 -26.17 14.54
N PRO A 590 -2.91 -27.15 13.63
CA PRO A 590 -2.28 -28.45 13.88
C PRO A 590 -0.82 -28.28 14.29
N SER A 591 -0.56 -28.25 15.58
CA SER A 591 0.56 -28.97 16.15
C SER A 591 0.19 -30.44 16.05
N GLY A 592 0.29 -30.98 14.84
CA GLY A 592 0.41 -32.41 14.60
C GLY A 592 1.74 -32.89 15.14
N GLY A 593 1.92 -32.79 16.45
CA GLY A 593 2.75 -33.72 17.20
C GLY A 593 1.83 -34.86 17.61
N GLU A 594 1.57 -35.80 16.70
CA GLU A 594 1.16 -37.12 17.15
C GLU A 594 2.31 -37.70 17.96
N ARG A 595 2.07 -37.94 19.25
CA ARG A 595 2.86 -38.90 20.02
C ARG A 595 2.56 -40.28 19.42
N PHE A 596 3.47 -40.76 18.58
CA PHE A 596 3.52 -42.18 18.25
C PHE A 596 3.89 -42.97 19.52
N THR A 597 2.94 -43.72 20.05
CA THR A 597 3.23 -44.86 20.93
C THR A 597 3.46 -46.08 20.03
N PRO A 598 4.56 -46.83 20.23
CA PRO A 598 5.02 -47.82 19.26
C PRO A 598 4.24 -49.13 19.43
N THR A 599 3.53 -49.55 18.38
CA THR A 599 3.10 -50.94 18.26
C THR A 599 3.36 -51.46 16.85
N ALA A 600 4.60 -51.92 16.71
CA ALA A 600 5.05 -53.14 16.05
C ALA A 600 4.37 -53.65 14.76
N LEU A 601 5.25 -53.79 13.75
CA LEU A 601 5.26 -54.71 12.61
C LEU A 601 4.29 -54.34 11.48
N ALA A 602 4.67 -54.14 10.22
CA ALA A 602 5.85 -54.42 9.39
C ALA A 602 5.75 -53.43 8.19
N ASP A 603 6.72 -52.99 7.40
CA ASP A 603 7.97 -53.55 6.91
C ASP A 603 8.94 -52.40 6.58
N GLN A 604 10.21 -52.74 6.50
CA GLN A 604 11.37 -51.87 6.30
C GLN A 604 11.34 -51.11 4.96
N VAL A 605 11.33 -49.76 5.00
CA VAL A 605 12.02 -48.93 3.98
C VAL A 605 12.65 -47.73 4.70
N PRO A 606 13.99 -47.52 4.65
CA PRO A 606 14.63 -46.41 5.35
C PRO A 606 14.34 -45.06 4.66
N ALA A 607 14.22 -43.98 5.45
CA ALA A 607 13.97 -42.59 5.03
C ALA A 607 15.07 -41.94 4.14
N ASN A 608 15.95 -42.73 3.52
CA ASN A 608 17.12 -42.26 2.78
C ASN A 608 17.19 -42.76 1.32
N VAL A 609 16.10 -43.34 0.80
CA VAL A 609 16.11 -43.97 -0.54
C VAL A 609 15.20 -43.21 -1.49
N ILE A 610 15.78 -42.32 -2.29
CA ILE A 610 15.15 -41.81 -3.51
C ILE A 610 15.26 -42.87 -4.62
N GLN A 611 14.22 -43.04 -5.42
CA GLN A 611 14.29 -43.90 -6.61
C GLN A 611 14.94 -43.11 -7.75
N LEU A 612 16.01 -43.68 -8.31
CA LEU A 612 16.74 -43.11 -9.44
C LEU A 612 16.37 -43.84 -10.73
N ILE A 613 16.04 -43.07 -11.76
CA ILE A 613 15.95 -43.56 -13.14
C ILE A 613 17.07 -42.92 -13.97
N GLN A 614 17.71 -43.68 -14.86
CA GLN A 614 18.89 -43.20 -15.55
C GLN A 614 18.60 -42.18 -16.66
N SER A 615 17.47 -42.32 -17.36
CA SER A 615 17.10 -41.40 -18.43
C SER A 615 15.59 -41.38 -18.63
N PRO A 616 14.86 -40.44 -17.98
CA PRO A 616 13.45 -40.24 -18.26
C PRO A 616 13.21 -39.78 -19.70
N GLU A 617 12.00 -40.05 -20.20
CA GLU A 617 11.54 -39.49 -21.47
C GLU A 617 11.63 -37.96 -21.46
N MET A 618 11.95 -37.35 -22.61
CA MET A 618 12.17 -35.91 -22.70
C MET A 618 10.98 -35.08 -22.21
N ALA A 619 9.75 -35.57 -22.39
CA ALA A 619 8.52 -34.89 -21.96
C ALA A 619 8.37 -34.84 -20.42
N ASP A 620 8.98 -35.78 -19.71
CA ASP A 620 8.88 -35.90 -18.25
C ASP A 620 10.04 -35.22 -17.49
N ARG A 621 11.08 -34.79 -18.23
CA ARG A 621 12.21 -34.03 -17.67
C ARG A 621 11.77 -32.63 -17.27
N PHE A 622 12.03 -32.27 -16.01
CA PHE A 622 11.66 -31.00 -15.40
C PHE A 622 10.15 -30.70 -15.36
N THR A 623 9.30 -31.66 -15.71
CA THR A 623 7.83 -31.62 -15.55
C THR A 623 7.35 -32.64 -14.53
N ARG A 624 8.12 -33.72 -14.34
CA ARG A 624 7.92 -34.73 -13.30
C ARG A 624 9.21 -35.11 -12.59
N PHE A 625 10.29 -35.33 -13.35
CA PHE A 625 11.59 -35.74 -12.82
C PHE A 625 12.62 -34.61 -12.88
N VAL A 626 13.54 -34.57 -11.92
CA VAL A 626 14.71 -33.67 -11.92
C VAL A 626 16.01 -34.45 -11.73
N PRO A 627 17.16 -33.95 -12.22
CA PRO A 627 18.43 -34.63 -12.05
C PRO A 627 18.85 -34.63 -10.57
N VAL A 628 19.46 -35.73 -10.16
CA VAL A 628 20.06 -35.97 -8.85
C VAL A 628 21.56 -35.99 -9.03
N TYR A 629 22.27 -35.16 -8.27
CA TYR A 629 23.73 -35.12 -8.30
C TYR A 629 24.31 -35.86 -7.10
N THR A 630 25.50 -36.47 -7.26
CA THR A 630 26.26 -37.15 -6.20
C THR A 630 26.82 -36.21 -5.12
N LEU A 631 26.46 -34.93 -5.18
CA LEU A 631 26.89 -33.86 -4.29
C LEU A 631 26.52 -34.13 -2.82
N GLU A 632 27.52 -34.09 -1.93
CA GLU A 632 27.32 -34.12 -0.47
C GLU A 632 27.62 -32.74 0.13
N ALA A 633 26.56 -31.98 0.41
CA ALA A 633 26.70 -30.70 1.10
C ALA A 633 26.77 -30.92 2.62
N ALA A 634 27.87 -30.50 3.26
CA ALA A 634 27.99 -30.61 4.70
C ALA A 634 27.17 -29.49 5.39
N ALA A 635 26.22 -29.88 6.23
CA ALA A 635 25.62 -29.08 7.27
C ALA A 635 26.58 -28.97 8.47
N GLY A 636 27.83 -28.57 8.19
CA GLY A 636 28.90 -28.14 9.10
C GLY A 636 29.63 -26.93 8.45
N LEU A 637 30.95 -26.79 8.66
CA LEU A 637 31.78 -25.71 8.08
C LEU A 637 31.94 -25.82 6.54
N TRP A 638 32.57 -26.88 6.03
CA TRP A 638 32.68 -27.16 4.59
C TRP A 638 32.72 -28.67 4.32
N GLY A 639 32.04 -29.16 3.28
CA GLY A 639 32.06 -30.58 2.88
C GLY A 639 33.37 -31.01 2.21
N PRO A 640 33.55 -32.32 1.92
CA PRO A 640 34.69 -32.78 1.13
C PRO A 640 34.64 -32.17 -0.28
N GLU A 641 35.81 -32.02 -0.91
CA GLU A 641 35.92 -31.53 -2.28
C GLU A 641 35.50 -32.64 -3.25
N THR A 642 34.45 -32.41 -4.02
CA THR A 642 33.84 -33.43 -4.89
C THR A 642 33.38 -32.80 -6.20
N GLU A 643 33.63 -33.48 -7.32
CA GLU A 643 32.99 -33.21 -8.62
C GLU A 643 31.57 -33.81 -8.63
N PRO A 644 30.50 -33.00 -8.73
CA PRO A 644 29.14 -33.54 -8.77
C PRO A 644 28.84 -34.19 -10.11
N GLU A 645 28.69 -35.51 -10.12
CA GLU A 645 28.22 -36.28 -11.27
C GLU A 645 26.70 -36.49 -11.18
N GLU A 646 26.03 -36.53 -12.33
CA GLU A 646 24.60 -36.87 -12.39
C GLU A 646 24.43 -38.37 -12.08
N ALA A 647 23.81 -38.67 -10.94
CA ALA A 647 23.55 -40.04 -10.50
C ALA A 647 22.30 -40.66 -11.17
N GLY A 648 21.43 -39.82 -11.73
CA GLY A 648 20.16 -40.18 -12.34
C GLY A 648 19.10 -39.12 -12.10
N TRP A 649 17.83 -39.46 -12.26
CA TRP A 649 16.70 -38.56 -12.11
C TRP A 649 15.70 -39.13 -11.10
N THR A 650 15.03 -38.26 -10.34
CA THR A 650 14.03 -38.69 -9.35
C THR A 650 12.72 -37.91 -9.46
N ASP A 651 11.62 -38.55 -9.08
CA ASP A 651 10.28 -37.97 -9.17
C ASP A 651 10.10 -36.91 -8.08
N VAL A 652 9.80 -35.69 -8.51
CA VAL A 652 9.54 -34.55 -7.63
C VAL A 652 8.23 -33.86 -8.00
N SER A 653 7.30 -34.59 -8.62
CA SER A 653 5.99 -34.08 -9.07
C SER A 653 5.24 -33.29 -7.98
N ARG A 654 5.42 -33.65 -6.71
CA ARG A 654 4.87 -32.94 -5.55
C ARG A 654 5.40 -31.50 -5.36
N PHE A 655 6.44 -31.09 -6.09
CA PHE A 655 7.13 -29.79 -5.95
C PHE A 655 7.05 -28.87 -7.18
N ASN A 656 6.11 -29.11 -8.11
CA ASN A 656 5.93 -28.32 -9.34
C ASN A 656 7.28 -28.08 -10.08
N PRO A 657 7.94 -29.15 -10.56
CA PRO A 657 9.28 -29.08 -11.13
C PRO A 657 9.35 -28.15 -12.34
N ARG A 658 10.52 -27.53 -12.52
CA ARG A 658 10.83 -26.66 -13.66
C ARG A 658 12.31 -26.79 -14.02
N GLN A 659 12.65 -26.33 -15.22
CA GLN A 659 14.02 -26.37 -15.72
C GLN A 659 14.98 -25.62 -14.76
N GLY A 660 16.12 -26.25 -14.45
CA GLY A 660 17.11 -25.71 -13.51
C GLY A 660 16.86 -26.06 -12.03
N MET A 661 15.90 -26.95 -11.74
CA MET A 661 15.81 -27.64 -10.44
C MET A 661 16.65 -28.90 -10.43
N PHE A 662 17.21 -29.24 -9.27
CA PHE A 662 18.03 -30.43 -9.08
C PHE A 662 18.00 -30.89 -7.62
N VAL A 663 18.39 -32.14 -7.37
CA VAL A 663 18.41 -32.76 -6.05
C VAL A 663 19.84 -33.06 -5.62
N ALA A 664 20.16 -32.77 -4.37
CA ALA A 664 21.44 -33.09 -3.75
C ALA A 664 21.24 -33.59 -2.32
N ARG A 665 22.19 -34.37 -1.80
CA ARG A 665 22.12 -34.88 -0.42
C ARG A 665 22.76 -33.89 0.55
N VAL A 666 22.08 -33.61 1.66
CA VAL A 666 22.56 -32.74 2.74
C VAL A 666 22.88 -33.61 3.96
N ARG A 667 24.10 -33.50 4.49
CA ARG A 667 24.57 -34.27 5.65
C ARG A 667 25.09 -33.37 6.76
N GLY A 668 24.64 -33.55 7.99
CA GLY A 668 25.00 -32.80 9.18
C GLY A 668 23.78 -32.15 9.84
N HIS A 669 23.93 -31.75 11.10
CA HIS A 669 22.79 -31.35 11.95
C HIS A 669 22.59 -29.84 12.08
N SER A 670 23.42 -29.01 11.42
CA SER A 670 23.34 -27.54 11.58
C SER A 670 22.07 -26.88 11.00
N MET A 671 21.31 -27.59 10.18
CA MET A 671 20.07 -27.09 9.56
C MET A 671 18.80 -27.73 10.15
N GLU A 672 18.95 -28.47 11.25
CA GLU A 672 17.82 -29.05 11.99
C GLU A 672 17.03 -27.97 12.74
N PRO A 673 15.70 -28.18 12.94
CA PRO A 673 14.92 -29.36 12.55
C PRO A 673 14.45 -29.34 11.08
N ARG A 674 14.74 -28.27 10.33
CA ARG A 674 14.15 -28.04 9.00
C ARG A 674 14.74 -28.92 7.91
N ILE A 675 16.02 -29.29 8.02
CA ILE A 675 16.70 -30.24 7.14
C ILE A 675 17.42 -31.27 8.03
N PRO A 676 16.82 -32.45 8.25
CA PRO A 676 17.45 -33.54 9.00
C PRO A 676 18.72 -34.06 8.32
N ASP A 677 19.66 -34.59 9.12
CA ASP A 677 20.87 -35.24 8.58
C ASP A 677 20.55 -36.36 7.59
N GLY A 678 21.24 -36.37 6.45
CA GLY A 678 21.10 -37.38 5.40
C GLY A 678 19.99 -37.12 4.38
N SER A 679 19.24 -36.03 4.54
CA SER A 679 18.10 -35.68 3.69
C SER A 679 18.49 -35.43 2.23
N TRP A 680 17.66 -35.92 1.30
CA TRP A 680 17.69 -35.51 -0.10
C TRP A 680 16.91 -34.21 -0.25
N CYS A 681 17.55 -33.16 -0.74
CA CYS A 681 16.98 -31.82 -0.81
C CYS A 681 16.84 -31.37 -2.25
N LEU A 682 15.67 -30.82 -2.57
CA LEU A 682 15.38 -30.18 -3.85
C LEU A 682 15.83 -28.73 -3.81
N PHE A 683 16.59 -28.32 -4.81
CA PHE A 683 17.08 -26.96 -5.02
C PHE A 683 16.59 -26.43 -6.36
N ARG A 684 16.41 -25.11 -6.43
CA ARG A 684 16.16 -24.39 -7.68
C ARG A 684 17.26 -23.37 -7.92
N LYS A 685 17.59 -23.08 -9.19
CA LYS A 685 18.49 -21.97 -9.53
C LYS A 685 18.03 -20.68 -8.84
N CYS A 686 18.94 -19.99 -8.16
CA CYS A 686 18.60 -18.75 -7.45
C CYS A 686 18.07 -17.69 -8.44
N PRO A 687 16.84 -17.18 -8.25
CA PRO A 687 16.34 -16.08 -9.06
C PRO A 687 17.15 -14.79 -8.77
N PRO A 688 17.30 -13.88 -9.75
CA PRO A 688 17.94 -12.58 -9.53
C PRO A 688 17.19 -11.79 -8.43
N GLY A 689 17.93 -11.23 -7.47
CA GLY A 689 17.38 -10.53 -6.30
C GLY A 689 18.14 -10.82 -4.99
N SER A 690 17.67 -10.27 -3.87
CA SER A 690 18.28 -10.48 -2.56
C SER A 690 18.20 -11.94 -2.10
N ARG A 691 19.30 -12.42 -1.51
CA ARG A 691 19.44 -13.76 -0.94
C ARG A 691 19.19 -13.77 0.57
N GLU A 692 18.99 -12.60 1.16
CA GLU A 692 18.80 -12.38 2.60
C GLU A 692 17.67 -13.25 3.19
N GLY A 693 17.99 -13.99 4.24
CA GLY A 693 17.07 -14.90 4.94
C GLY A 693 16.71 -16.18 4.18
N LYS A 694 17.28 -16.43 2.99
CA LYS A 694 17.02 -17.65 2.21
C LYS A 694 17.98 -18.77 2.59
N ILE A 695 17.48 -20.02 2.60
CA ILE A 695 18.35 -21.20 2.71
C ILE A 695 18.92 -21.49 1.34
N VAL A 696 20.24 -21.47 1.25
CA VAL A 696 20.98 -21.57 -0.01
C VAL A 696 22.01 -22.70 0.06
N LEU A 697 22.19 -23.37 -1.08
CA LEU A 697 23.33 -24.22 -1.34
C LEU A 697 24.47 -23.36 -1.87
N VAL A 698 25.58 -23.35 -1.16
CA VAL A 698 26.74 -22.51 -1.42
C VAL A 698 27.93 -23.39 -1.74
N GLN A 699 28.61 -23.10 -2.83
CA GLN A 699 29.89 -23.67 -3.23
C GLN A 699 31.00 -22.70 -2.87
N PHE A 700 32.11 -23.22 -2.37
CA PHE A 700 33.32 -22.47 -2.11
C PHE A 700 34.51 -23.12 -2.80
N ASN A 701 35.22 -22.34 -3.62
CA ASN A 701 36.32 -22.81 -4.45
C ASN A 701 37.66 -22.48 -3.79
N ALA A 702 38.28 -23.45 -3.11
CA ALA A 702 39.57 -23.25 -2.48
C ALA A 702 40.70 -23.47 -3.51
N MET A 703 41.16 -22.39 -4.14
CA MET A 703 42.27 -22.31 -5.10
C MET A 703 42.07 -23.00 -6.46
N GLY A 704 41.85 -22.18 -7.50
CA GLY A 704 42.58 -22.35 -8.77
C GLY A 704 41.84 -22.93 -9.97
N ASP A 705 40.66 -23.53 -9.84
CA ASP A 705 39.89 -23.97 -11.01
C ASP A 705 38.38 -23.71 -10.84
N VAL A 706 37.78 -22.99 -11.79
CA VAL A 706 36.39 -22.52 -11.72
C VAL A 706 35.42 -23.54 -12.31
N GLU A 707 35.93 -24.53 -13.05
CA GLU A 707 35.08 -25.40 -13.86
C GLU A 707 34.85 -26.82 -13.31
N THR A 708 35.62 -27.32 -12.32
CA THR A 708 35.50 -28.74 -11.93
C THR A 708 35.65 -29.08 -10.43
N GLY A 709 35.35 -28.20 -9.47
CA GLY A 709 35.33 -28.66 -8.06
C GLY A 709 35.07 -27.57 -7.03
N GLY A 710 34.44 -27.95 -5.90
CA GLY A 710 34.24 -27.04 -4.77
C GLY A 710 33.70 -27.74 -3.52
N ARG A 711 33.77 -27.06 -2.38
CA ARG A 711 33.16 -27.52 -1.12
C ARG A 711 31.77 -26.94 -0.97
N TYR A 712 30.80 -27.77 -0.61
CA TYR A 712 29.41 -27.36 -0.56
C TYR A 712 28.87 -27.31 0.88
N THR A 713 28.09 -26.27 1.19
CA THR A 713 27.37 -26.12 2.45
C THR A 713 25.94 -25.61 2.21
N VAL A 714 25.02 -25.96 3.11
CA VAL A 714 23.65 -25.43 3.11
C VAL A 714 23.45 -24.62 4.39
N LYS A 715 23.10 -23.34 4.23
CA LYS A 715 22.91 -22.39 5.33
C LYS A 715 21.91 -21.31 4.96
N MET A 716 21.38 -20.62 5.96
CA MET A 716 20.58 -19.42 5.75
C MET A 716 21.51 -18.23 5.49
N TYR A 717 21.30 -17.52 4.39
CA TYR A 717 22.16 -16.40 3.98
C TYR A 717 21.81 -15.12 4.74
N HIS A 718 22.81 -14.47 5.32
CA HIS A 718 22.70 -13.17 5.96
C HIS A 718 23.85 -12.25 5.52
N SER A 719 23.58 -10.96 5.35
CA SER A 719 24.61 -9.98 5.03
C SER A 719 24.45 -8.68 5.82
N GLU A 720 25.54 -8.24 6.46
CA GLU A 720 25.64 -6.97 7.17
C GLU A 720 26.59 -6.02 6.43
N LYS A 721 26.24 -4.73 6.39
CA LYS A 721 27.14 -3.67 5.93
C LYS A 721 27.49 -2.78 7.12
N THR A 722 28.76 -2.72 7.47
CA THR A 722 29.25 -1.83 8.53
C THR A 722 29.66 -0.50 7.91
N VAL A 723 29.15 0.60 8.46
CA VAL A 723 29.48 1.97 8.04
C VAL A 723 30.48 2.53 9.04
N THR A 724 31.63 3.00 8.56
CA THR A 724 32.54 3.87 9.33
C THR A 724 32.59 5.25 8.68
N GLU A 725 32.99 6.26 9.45
CA GLU A 725 32.76 7.68 9.16
C GLU A 725 33.35 8.18 7.82
N ASP A 726 34.31 7.48 7.21
CA ASP A 726 35.00 7.95 5.99
C ASP A 726 35.06 6.96 4.79
N SER A 727 34.49 5.75 4.87
CA SER A 727 34.35 4.87 3.68
C SER A 727 33.34 3.73 3.87
N TRP A 728 32.74 3.26 2.78
CA TRP A 728 32.00 1.99 2.74
C TRP A 728 32.98 0.88 2.33
N ALA A 729 33.48 0.08 3.27
CA ALA A 729 34.19 -1.15 2.93
C ALA A 729 34.02 -2.24 4.00
N HIS A 730 33.17 -3.20 3.65
CA HIS A 730 33.29 -4.66 3.77
C HIS A 730 31.91 -5.25 4.05
N GLN A 731 31.46 -6.08 3.10
CA GLN A 731 30.22 -6.83 3.15
C GLN A 731 30.49 -8.07 4.02
N ARG A 732 29.98 -8.11 5.25
CA ARG A 732 30.11 -9.30 6.08
C ARG A 732 29.00 -10.26 5.69
N ILE A 733 29.35 -11.35 4.99
CA ILE A 733 28.39 -12.42 4.68
C ILE A 733 28.48 -13.46 5.79
N GLN A 734 27.33 -13.79 6.38
CA GLN A 734 27.20 -14.84 7.37
C GLN A 734 26.28 -15.93 6.83
N LEU A 735 26.76 -17.17 6.87
CA LEU A 735 25.99 -18.35 6.57
C LEU A 735 25.51 -18.96 7.90
N LEU A 736 24.25 -18.67 8.23
CA LEU A 736 23.64 -18.96 9.53
C LEU A 736 23.09 -20.40 9.58
N PRO A 737 23.40 -21.17 10.64
CA PRO A 737 22.72 -22.42 10.92
C PRO A 737 21.29 -22.16 11.42
N LEU A 738 20.42 -23.16 11.29
CA LEU A 738 19.09 -23.14 11.94
C LEU A 738 19.12 -23.82 13.31
N ASN A 739 20.06 -24.75 13.51
CA ASN A 739 20.29 -25.37 14.80
C ASN A 739 21.19 -24.45 15.66
N PRO A 740 20.69 -23.96 16.81
CA PRO A 740 21.41 -23.00 17.66
C PRO A 740 22.67 -23.57 18.33
N GLU A 741 22.90 -24.88 18.27
CA GLU A 741 24.14 -25.51 18.77
C GLU A 741 25.35 -25.27 17.85
N TYR A 742 25.12 -24.79 16.63
CA TYR A 742 26.16 -24.55 15.63
C TYR A 742 26.42 -23.04 15.48
N SER A 743 27.67 -22.67 15.25
CA SER A 743 28.05 -21.27 15.03
C SER A 743 27.87 -20.86 13.56
N PRO A 744 27.55 -19.59 13.27
CA PRO A 744 27.61 -19.01 11.94
C PRO A 744 28.96 -19.24 11.25
N ILE A 745 28.94 -19.48 9.94
CA ILE A 745 30.16 -19.40 9.13
C ILE A 745 30.26 -17.96 8.64
N GLU A 746 31.33 -17.29 9.03
CA GLU A 746 31.63 -15.95 8.54
C GLU A 746 32.50 -16.08 7.28
N VAL A 747 32.07 -15.42 6.21
CA VAL A 747 32.82 -15.40 4.95
C VAL A 747 33.60 -14.09 4.90
N ASP A 748 34.92 -14.20 4.80
CA ASP A 748 35.80 -13.04 4.67
C ASP A 748 35.47 -12.29 3.35
N PRO A 749 35.42 -10.95 3.35
CA PRO A 749 35.25 -10.15 2.13
C PRO A 749 36.19 -10.52 0.97
N GLN A 750 37.40 -11.00 1.23
CA GLN A 750 38.35 -11.45 0.19
C GLN A 750 38.02 -12.85 -0.33
N GLU A 751 37.34 -13.66 0.47
CA GLU A 751 36.88 -15.02 0.14
C GLU A 751 35.48 -15.02 -0.51
N ALA A 752 34.73 -13.92 -0.38
CA ALA A 752 33.38 -13.77 -0.94
C ALA A 752 33.32 -13.92 -2.46
N GLU A 753 34.39 -13.56 -3.18
CA GLU A 753 34.50 -13.76 -4.64
C GLU A 753 34.64 -15.24 -5.03
N GLN A 754 35.10 -16.09 -4.11
CA GLN A 754 35.26 -17.54 -4.29
C GLN A 754 33.99 -18.32 -3.91
N MET A 755 32.97 -17.62 -3.42
CA MET A 755 31.71 -18.17 -2.96
C MET A 755 30.63 -18.05 -4.05
N ILE A 756 30.15 -19.19 -4.56
CA ILE A 756 29.10 -19.26 -5.57
C ILE A 756 27.83 -19.82 -4.92
N VAL A 757 26.73 -19.09 -5.02
CA VAL A 757 25.41 -19.61 -4.61
C VAL A 757 24.82 -20.42 -5.76
N VAL A 758 24.72 -21.73 -5.56
CA VAL A 758 24.35 -22.71 -6.59
C VAL A 758 22.83 -22.87 -6.71
N GLY A 759 22.12 -22.81 -5.58
CA GLY A 759 20.67 -22.96 -5.59
C GLY A 759 19.99 -22.54 -4.29
N GLU A 760 18.71 -22.22 -4.39
CA GLU A 760 17.82 -21.92 -3.27
C GLU A 760 17.08 -23.21 -2.88
N PHE A 761 17.05 -23.54 -1.58
CA PHE A 761 16.37 -24.71 -1.04
C PHE A 761 14.85 -24.60 -1.23
N VAL A 762 14.24 -25.66 -1.77
CA VAL A 762 12.79 -25.77 -2.01
C VAL A 762 12.12 -26.66 -0.97
N GLY A 763 12.71 -27.83 -0.67
CA GLY A 763 12.14 -28.80 0.27
C GLY A 763 12.95 -30.09 0.38
N VAL A 764 12.61 -30.93 1.37
CA VAL A 764 13.15 -32.29 1.55
C VAL A 764 12.28 -33.29 0.77
N LEU A 765 12.91 -34.29 0.13
CA LEU A 765 12.28 -35.41 -0.59
C LEU A 765 11.89 -36.55 0.35
#